data_AF-A0A967ABK7-F1
#
_entry.id   AF-A0A967ABK7-F1
#
_cell.length_a   1.000
_cell.length_b   1.000
_cell.length_c   1.000
_cell.angle_alpha   90.00
_cell.angle_beta   90.00
_cell.angle_gamma   90.00
#
_symmetry.space_group_name_H-M   'P 1'
#
loop_
_entity.id
_entity.type
_entity.pdbx_description
1 polymer ?
#
loop_
_entity_poly.entity_id
_entity_poly.type
_entity_poly.pdbx_seq_one_letter_code
_entity_poly.pdbx_strand_id
1 'polypeptide(L)'
;MPVLMRPACQRLLVMTLLLQLFGGVPLLGGVHPWAEAAENTEEQSRFCVGFLYCRETKGDATSTQAFLYLYSTEERGSFSRLTLIPFYSREMNPAEDYLRQSVLWPLGIFERRGDASYFQLLPVYWHAESPSRRYTVFAPAYVHYATGDRSYTYLVPFYGHHQRGDHYHRYYVLGPVAIATYDKQTDRKEWDILFPLFHYGADRNGYETRILPLYFSGQNHKEGRWYRYLLPFYGQSVTPQTSLTYVFPLYGLLTDASTQETRISVLGLPPLPRTADPALAFYEHASTPTFYSDRLFPIYRYSYSTTDDLRQLDLIVLFQMKTSPAFTTHRLFPLYSYEHDRQENRLGWALLGIDRFSLAGYGYDAKTTWHQVMPLYRVTEDLTTQTYSTDALGFGPLSFFRYWKSPEGLGHRLFPLYQYDHPEADEWHWSALLSGPLSLYRHDAKGNSVRDRFFPLYDWRRNGDWREFSFLGVSDFALFYQESGPTLFANHLFPLYRYRHDLAADDVTMETLFVHRHHSTPEKGDDRFLLLWEASWQRQQPGWELDLLGIKPVTWFHHESSPTLTADRLFPFYGYQSIPTGEWRLSLLGFPPRVRAFAWSLYEQSHSPTYFLTRLFPLYRFERNDETKEVNWSALLLYRHVETESHLLDTLPPIHEYERDDATGMMELNLVGLKPITLFNYGRGHDASHSYLFPLYDYDRAGEASRFSMIGWPKIGTLPTLSLFERVNTPSLTAHRLFPIYRYRRDEEAKTRDWDALLLWWHRETEQQMRNVFLPIVDIAHDRQRDEREVGVLGIRPLTLFRYQSSPIGYSHSVALLYKYSAEAEHQRLSVLGLPHNRSGPALSLFALDRTPSAITHRFFPLYRYASDEQSETLDWHALFLWWHWHTEFGARTIILPLADIERDIQKDSSRVSLVGFPRIGDMPALTLFNREHTPLFSTHRFFPVYHYSYDRAQDGTSWNALWLYWHQADPRHTRDTFFPLVSVWRDHSTQAWSLSALGMEPVSLAHFSGSPTGGRNRFSPLWDYEREGSSWSLSFAGVRPLSLFCHEQTTTGTTDHLIPLWWHVDSPTESRNV
;
A
#
# COMPACT_ATOMS: atom_id res chain seq x y z
N MET A 1 90.43 2.37 24.64
CA MET A 1 90.67 1.59 25.88
C MET A 1 90.44 0.11 25.57
N PRO A 2 91.30 -0.80 26.06
CA PRO A 2 91.62 -2.09 25.44
C PRO A 2 91.02 -3.30 26.19
N VAL A 3 91.13 -4.52 25.65
CA VAL A 3 91.70 -5.73 26.30
C VAL A 3 91.66 -6.95 25.36
N LEU A 4 92.81 -7.64 25.33
CA LEU A 4 93.24 -8.86 24.65
C LEU A 4 93.08 -10.12 25.53
N MET A 5 92.96 -11.30 24.90
CA MET A 5 93.56 -12.65 25.21
C MET A 5 92.58 -13.79 24.78
N ARG A 6 92.77 -14.63 23.72
CA ARG A 6 93.72 -15.77 23.44
C ARG A 6 93.62 -16.96 24.44
N PRO A 7 94.04 -18.23 24.10
CA PRO A 7 93.71 -19.12 22.95
C PRO A 7 93.67 -20.67 23.30
N ALA A 8 93.48 -21.53 22.28
CA ALA A 8 94.11 -22.87 22.05
C ALA A 8 93.62 -24.21 22.71
N CYS A 9 93.92 -25.30 21.96
CA CYS A 9 93.89 -26.77 22.21
C CYS A 9 92.58 -27.55 21.94
N GLN A 10 92.44 -28.33 20.85
CA GLN A 10 93.03 -29.66 20.51
C GLN A 10 92.78 -30.78 21.54
N ARG A 11 91.87 -31.70 21.21
CA ARG A 11 91.96 -33.19 21.27
C ARG A 11 90.56 -33.81 21.29
N LEU A 12 90.28 -34.73 20.36
CA LEU A 12 89.82 -36.12 20.56
C LEU A 12 88.95 -36.59 19.38
N LEU A 13 89.56 -37.22 18.36
CA LEU A 13 88.85 -38.19 17.52
C LEU A 13 89.83 -39.22 16.94
N VAL A 14 90.27 -40.13 17.81
CA VAL A 14 90.82 -41.46 17.45
C VAL A 14 90.28 -42.44 18.49
N MET A 15 89.21 -43.15 18.15
CA MET A 15 88.94 -44.56 18.49
C MET A 15 87.51 -44.92 18.06
N THR A 16 87.38 -45.51 16.86
CA THR A 16 86.81 -46.85 16.74
C THR A 16 87.22 -47.45 15.40
N LEU A 17 88.27 -48.27 15.46
CA LEU A 17 88.70 -49.19 14.42
C LEU A 17 88.84 -50.55 15.11
N LEU A 18 87.99 -51.53 14.78
CA LEU A 18 88.28 -52.97 14.63
C LEU A 18 87.01 -53.84 14.64
N LEU A 19 86.68 -54.41 13.47
CA LEU A 19 86.53 -55.85 13.13
C LEU A 19 85.88 -55.92 11.72
N GLN A 20 86.62 -56.18 10.63
CA GLN A 20 86.85 -57.50 9.99
C GLN A 20 85.56 -58.09 9.35
N LEU A 21 85.48 -58.62 8.11
CA LEU A 21 86.43 -59.32 7.24
C LEU A 21 85.74 -59.69 5.88
N PHE A 22 86.55 -59.98 4.84
CA PHE A 22 86.25 -60.58 3.50
C PHE A 22 85.45 -59.75 2.48
N GLY A 23 85.82 -59.65 1.20
CA GLY A 23 86.89 -60.21 0.36
C GLY A 23 86.53 -59.89 -1.11
N GLY A 24 87.45 -59.37 -1.91
CA GLY A 24 87.92 -60.13 -3.08
C GLY A 24 88.15 -59.23 -4.31
N VAL A 25 89.29 -59.46 -4.96
CA VAL A 25 89.93 -58.78 -6.12
C VAL A 25 89.41 -59.38 -7.44
N PRO A 26 89.28 -58.63 -8.56
CA PRO A 26 90.33 -58.51 -9.62
C PRO A 26 90.49 -57.06 -10.15
N LEU A 27 91.68 -56.53 -10.48
CA LEU A 27 92.64 -56.79 -11.59
C LEU A 27 92.18 -56.36 -13.02
N LEU A 28 92.91 -55.35 -13.53
CA LEU A 28 93.44 -55.13 -14.90
C LEU A 28 92.58 -54.59 -16.07
N GLY A 29 93.16 -53.57 -16.74
CA GLY A 29 93.02 -53.21 -18.17
C GLY A 29 91.93 -52.16 -18.44
N GLY A 30 92.14 -51.03 -19.13
CA GLY A 30 93.15 -50.62 -20.10
C GLY A 30 92.44 -50.11 -21.36
N VAL A 31 92.92 -48.96 -21.89
CA VAL A 31 92.79 -48.49 -23.28
C VAL A 31 91.57 -47.62 -23.67
N HIS A 32 91.87 -46.34 -23.97
CA HIS A 32 91.16 -45.39 -24.86
C HIS A 32 91.23 -45.87 -26.33
N PRO A 33 90.27 -45.57 -27.24
CA PRO A 33 90.26 -44.25 -27.90
C PRO A 33 88.89 -43.76 -28.46
N TRP A 34 88.97 -42.58 -29.08
CA TRP A 34 87.96 -41.68 -29.68
C TRP A 34 86.88 -42.25 -30.60
N ALA A 35 85.72 -41.56 -30.68
CA ALA A 35 85.09 -40.94 -31.88
C ALA A 35 83.65 -40.50 -31.54
N GLU A 36 83.33 -39.21 -31.63
CA GLU A 36 82.53 -38.56 -32.69
C GLU A 36 81.06 -38.33 -32.28
N ALA A 37 80.55 -37.19 -32.75
CA ALA A 37 79.39 -36.49 -32.24
C ALA A 37 78.05 -37.18 -32.57
N ALA A 38 77.17 -37.26 -31.58
CA ALA A 38 75.75 -37.52 -31.72
C ALA A 38 74.97 -36.50 -30.87
N GLU A 39 73.83 -36.04 -31.38
CA GLU A 39 72.89 -35.13 -30.72
C GLU A 39 72.69 -35.47 -29.24
N ASN A 40 73.01 -34.51 -28.35
CA ASN A 40 72.79 -34.61 -26.91
C ASN A 40 71.29 -34.62 -26.60
N THR A 41 70.66 -35.79 -26.76
CA THR A 41 69.61 -36.20 -25.84
C THR A 41 70.28 -36.20 -24.48
N GLU A 42 70.03 -35.18 -23.65
CA GLU A 42 70.51 -35.17 -22.26
C GLU A 42 70.10 -36.50 -21.63
N GLU A 43 71.07 -37.40 -21.44
CA GLU A 43 70.85 -38.71 -20.86
C GLU A 43 70.28 -38.52 -19.45
N GLN A 44 68.95 -38.61 -19.35
CA GLN A 44 68.27 -38.62 -18.08
C GLN A 44 68.48 -39.99 -17.45
N SER A 45 69.47 -40.09 -16.56
CA SER A 45 69.71 -41.31 -15.80
C SER A 45 68.93 -41.24 -14.48
N ARG A 46 68.05 -42.23 -14.26
CA ARG A 46 67.25 -42.35 -13.03
C ARG A 46 67.46 -43.72 -12.42
N PHE A 47 67.99 -43.76 -11.21
CA PHE A 47 68.23 -44.97 -10.44
C PHE A 47 67.44 -44.91 -9.14
N CYS A 48 66.40 -45.74 -9.00
CA CYS A 48 65.63 -45.85 -7.76
C CYS A 48 65.70 -47.27 -7.19
N VAL A 49 65.87 -47.37 -5.87
CA VAL A 49 65.72 -48.60 -5.06
C VAL A 49 64.47 -48.44 -4.19
N GLY A 50 63.32 -48.80 -4.75
CA GLY A 50 62.01 -48.63 -4.12
C GLY A 50 61.75 -47.18 -3.69
N PHE A 51 61.15 -47.01 -2.50
CA PHE A 51 60.92 -45.71 -1.86
C PHE A 51 62.04 -45.27 -0.90
N LEU A 52 63.09 -46.09 -0.75
CA LEU A 52 64.17 -45.85 0.19
C LEU A 52 65.23 -44.92 -0.38
N TYR A 53 65.44 -44.95 -1.69
CA TYR A 53 66.46 -44.17 -2.37
C TYR A 53 66.10 -43.98 -3.85
N CYS A 54 66.17 -42.76 -4.36
CA CYS A 54 66.18 -42.49 -5.78
C CYS A 54 67.15 -41.37 -6.12
N ARG A 55 67.98 -41.57 -7.13
CA ARG A 55 68.91 -40.59 -7.70
C ARG A 55 68.55 -40.33 -9.15
N GLU A 56 68.42 -39.07 -9.52
CA GLU A 56 68.08 -38.62 -10.86
C GLU A 56 69.09 -37.58 -11.32
N THR A 57 69.73 -37.83 -12.46
CA THR A 57 70.65 -36.90 -13.12
C THR A 57 70.06 -36.47 -14.45
N LYS A 58 69.91 -35.16 -14.67
CA LYS A 58 69.39 -34.56 -15.91
C LYS A 58 70.21 -33.32 -16.25
N GLY A 59 71.06 -33.41 -17.28
CA GLY A 59 72.04 -32.36 -17.59
C GLY A 59 72.97 -32.08 -16.41
N ASP A 60 73.17 -30.81 -16.06
CA ASP A 60 73.96 -30.37 -14.90
C ASP A 60 73.21 -30.49 -13.55
N ALA A 61 72.00 -31.09 -13.54
CA ALA A 61 71.21 -31.29 -12.35
C ALA A 61 71.32 -32.72 -11.82
N THR A 62 71.72 -32.90 -10.57
CA THR A 62 71.67 -34.17 -9.84
C THR A 62 70.77 -34.01 -8.63
N SER A 63 69.70 -34.80 -8.54
CA SER A 63 68.85 -34.87 -7.35
C SER A 63 68.91 -36.27 -6.72
N THR A 64 68.95 -36.33 -5.40
CA THR A 64 68.85 -37.57 -4.62
C THR A 64 67.72 -37.42 -3.62
N GLN A 65 66.87 -38.43 -3.50
CA GLN A 65 65.79 -38.50 -2.51
C GLN A 65 65.95 -39.82 -1.77
N ALA A 66 65.84 -39.80 -0.45
CA ALA A 66 65.92 -41.02 0.36
C ALA A 66 64.91 -40.97 1.52
N PHE A 67 64.62 -42.15 2.06
CA PHE A 67 63.74 -42.34 3.22
C PHE A 67 62.39 -41.63 3.08
N LEU A 68 61.60 -41.96 2.04
CA LEU A 68 60.25 -41.37 1.84
C LEU A 68 60.27 -39.83 1.84
N TYR A 69 61.21 -39.21 1.13
CA TYR A 69 61.39 -37.74 1.05
C TYR A 69 61.85 -37.06 2.34
N LEU A 70 62.14 -37.80 3.41
CA LEU A 70 62.73 -37.23 4.62
C LEU A 70 64.14 -36.70 4.38
N TYR A 71 64.84 -37.25 3.39
CA TYR A 71 66.13 -36.74 2.93
C TYR A 71 66.06 -36.39 1.44
N SER A 72 66.54 -35.21 1.07
CA SER A 72 66.78 -34.86 -0.33
C SER A 72 68.03 -34.03 -0.52
N THR A 73 68.75 -34.26 -1.61
CA THR A 73 69.77 -33.35 -2.13
C THR A 73 69.46 -32.98 -3.57
N GLU A 74 69.83 -31.78 -3.97
CA GLU A 74 69.71 -31.31 -5.35
C GLU A 74 70.90 -30.41 -5.64
N GLU A 75 71.66 -30.71 -6.68
CA GLU A 75 72.76 -29.90 -7.19
C GLU A 75 72.39 -29.52 -8.62
N ARG A 76 72.42 -28.23 -8.98
CA ARG A 76 72.11 -27.73 -10.33
C ARG A 76 73.00 -26.54 -10.64
N GLY A 77 74.08 -26.77 -11.38
CA GLY A 77 75.10 -25.74 -11.62
C GLY A 77 75.70 -25.23 -10.30
N SER A 78 75.55 -23.94 -10.00
CA SER A 78 75.98 -23.35 -8.72
C SER A 78 74.97 -23.54 -7.58
N PHE A 79 73.73 -23.95 -7.87
CA PHE A 79 72.71 -24.18 -6.85
C PHE A 79 72.93 -25.54 -6.18
N SER A 80 72.81 -25.58 -4.85
CA SER A 80 72.82 -26.81 -4.05
C SER A 80 71.73 -26.72 -2.98
N ARG A 81 71.03 -27.83 -2.75
CA ARG A 81 70.00 -27.97 -1.73
C ARG A 81 70.20 -29.29 -1.00
N LEU A 82 70.04 -29.25 0.32
CA LEU A 82 70.04 -30.39 1.24
C LEU A 82 68.83 -30.22 2.16
N THR A 83 67.90 -31.16 2.13
CA THR A 83 66.71 -31.17 3.01
C THR A 83 66.73 -32.45 3.85
N LEU A 84 66.56 -32.31 5.16
CA LEU A 84 66.32 -33.37 6.12
C LEU A 84 65.05 -33.03 6.91
N ILE A 85 63.88 -33.42 6.41
CA ILE A 85 62.59 -33.04 7.00
C ILE A 85 62.35 -33.81 8.31
N PRO A 86 61.85 -33.16 9.38
CA PRO A 86 61.58 -31.73 9.53
C PRO A 86 62.76 -30.93 10.13
N PHE A 87 63.91 -31.55 10.36
CA PHE A 87 64.96 -31.00 11.20
C PHE A 87 65.77 -29.87 10.55
N TYR A 88 66.04 -29.98 9.25
CA TYR A 88 67.01 -29.11 8.59
C TYR A 88 66.69 -28.95 7.10
N SER A 89 66.91 -27.75 6.56
CA SER A 89 66.99 -27.53 5.12
C SER A 89 68.08 -26.49 4.86
N ARG A 90 68.86 -26.67 3.81
CA ARG A 90 69.86 -25.71 3.36
C ARG A 90 69.79 -25.61 1.84
N GLU A 91 69.59 -24.40 1.34
CA GLU A 91 69.72 -24.05 -0.07
C GLU A 91 70.86 -23.03 -0.20
N MET A 92 71.68 -23.16 -1.23
CA MET A 92 72.83 -22.29 -1.44
C MET A 92 73.07 -22.14 -2.94
N ASN A 93 73.19 -20.89 -3.40
CA ASN A 93 73.64 -20.56 -4.75
C ASN A 93 74.72 -19.48 -4.66
N PRO A 94 76.02 -19.85 -4.68
CA PRO A 94 77.11 -18.90 -4.57
C PRO A 94 77.15 -17.85 -5.68
N ALA A 95 76.60 -18.16 -6.87
CA ALA A 95 76.55 -17.20 -7.99
C ALA A 95 75.62 -16.00 -7.71
N GLU A 96 74.63 -16.17 -6.83
CA GLU A 96 73.68 -15.13 -6.41
C GLU A 96 73.96 -14.59 -4.99
N ASP A 97 75.06 -15.00 -4.33
CA ASP A 97 75.27 -14.83 -2.88
C ASP A 97 74.01 -15.21 -2.08
N TYR A 98 73.37 -16.32 -2.48
CA TYR A 98 72.15 -16.83 -1.87
C TYR A 98 72.44 -17.98 -0.94
N LEU A 99 71.94 -17.89 0.30
CA LEU A 99 71.97 -18.93 1.30
C LEU A 99 70.67 -18.90 2.08
N ARG A 100 69.95 -20.02 2.11
CA ARG A 100 68.78 -20.21 2.97
C ARG A 100 68.97 -21.43 3.83
N GLN A 101 68.79 -21.28 5.14
CA GLN A 101 68.88 -22.33 6.13
C GLN A 101 67.59 -22.37 6.92
N SER A 102 66.98 -23.55 7.04
CA SER A 102 65.86 -23.79 7.93
C SER A 102 66.27 -24.77 9.01
N VAL A 103 65.93 -24.48 10.26
CA VAL A 103 66.12 -25.35 11.43
C VAL A 103 64.76 -25.62 12.02
N LEU A 104 64.43 -26.90 12.23
CA LEU A 104 63.10 -27.34 12.65
C LEU A 104 62.01 -26.76 11.74
N TRP A 105 62.13 -26.99 10.43
CA TRP A 105 61.24 -26.41 9.44
C TRP A 105 59.76 -26.64 9.81
N PRO A 106 58.91 -25.59 9.81
CA PRO A 106 59.16 -24.22 9.34
C PRO A 106 59.50 -23.19 10.46
N LEU A 107 59.89 -23.63 11.66
CA LEU A 107 60.01 -22.75 12.84
C LEU A 107 61.13 -21.73 12.74
N GLY A 108 62.34 -22.15 12.36
CA GLY A 108 63.51 -21.27 12.21
C GLY A 108 63.93 -21.16 10.75
N ILE A 109 63.96 -19.96 10.19
CA ILE A 109 64.44 -19.70 8.82
C ILE A 109 65.45 -18.56 8.87
N PHE A 110 66.61 -18.77 8.29
CA PHE A 110 67.61 -17.77 7.99
C PHE A 110 67.80 -17.73 6.47
N GLU A 111 67.77 -16.56 5.87
CA GLU A 111 67.97 -16.35 4.45
C GLU A 111 68.88 -15.15 4.23
N ARG A 112 69.82 -15.27 3.31
CA ARG A 112 70.71 -14.21 2.85
C ARG A 112 70.71 -14.22 1.34
N ARG A 113 70.60 -13.04 0.73
CA ARG A 113 70.63 -12.83 -0.72
C ARG A 113 71.32 -11.50 -1.03
N GLY A 114 72.60 -11.57 -1.41
CA GLY A 114 73.45 -10.37 -1.53
C GLY A 114 73.53 -9.62 -0.19
N ASP A 115 73.26 -8.30 -0.23
CA ASP A 115 73.23 -7.44 0.97
C ASP A 115 71.94 -7.58 1.81
N ALA A 116 70.96 -8.36 1.35
CA ALA A 116 69.73 -8.59 2.08
C ALA A 116 69.85 -9.82 2.99
N SER A 117 69.34 -9.71 4.22
CA SER A 117 69.20 -10.81 5.16
C SER A 117 67.81 -10.86 5.77
N TYR A 118 67.35 -12.06 6.08
CA TYR A 118 66.07 -12.37 6.69
C TYR A 118 66.26 -13.47 7.74
N PHE A 119 65.67 -13.29 8.90
CA PHE A 119 65.65 -14.28 9.97
C PHE A 119 64.27 -14.33 10.61
N GLN A 120 63.77 -15.54 10.82
CA GLN A 120 62.46 -15.81 11.37
C GLN A 120 62.55 -16.93 12.37
N LEU A 121 61.90 -16.74 13.53
CA LEU A 121 61.62 -17.77 14.53
C LEU A 121 60.12 -17.69 14.89
N LEU A 122 59.31 -18.52 14.24
CA LEU A 122 57.86 -18.50 14.41
C LEU A 122 57.42 -18.91 15.82
N PRO A 123 56.36 -18.28 16.37
CA PRO A 123 55.69 -17.05 15.95
C PRO A 123 56.24 -15.80 16.67
N VAL A 124 57.45 -15.85 17.21
CA VAL A 124 57.92 -14.86 18.20
C VAL A 124 58.75 -13.77 17.56
N TYR A 125 59.58 -14.09 16.57
CA TYR A 125 60.60 -13.17 16.08
C TYR A 125 60.73 -13.17 14.55
N TRP A 126 60.81 -11.98 13.97
CA TRP A 126 61.13 -11.76 12.57
C TRP A 126 62.08 -10.57 12.45
N HIS A 127 63.06 -10.69 11.59
CA HIS A 127 64.02 -9.65 11.29
C HIS A 127 64.34 -9.69 9.81
N ALA A 128 64.33 -8.53 9.16
CA ALA A 128 64.90 -8.41 7.83
C ALA A 128 65.66 -7.10 7.70
N GLU A 129 66.75 -7.16 6.95
CA GLU A 129 67.62 -6.03 6.66
C GLU A 129 67.99 -6.06 5.19
N SER A 130 67.82 -4.93 4.52
CA SER A 130 68.25 -4.67 3.15
C SER A 130 68.64 -3.19 3.04
N PRO A 131 69.35 -2.76 1.98
CA PRO A 131 69.78 -1.37 1.82
C PRO A 131 68.64 -0.33 1.86
N SER A 132 67.40 -0.74 1.56
CA SER A 132 66.24 0.17 1.51
C SER A 132 65.25 -0.01 2.67
N ARG A 133 65.34 -1.13 3.40
CA ARG A 133 64.33 -1.55 4.37
C ARG A 133 64.96 -2.36 5.49
N ARG A 134 64.58 -2.02 6.71
CA ARG A 134 64.90 -2.78 7.91
C ARG A 134 63.63 -2.95 8.74
N TYR A 135 63.33 -4.17 9.17
CA TYR A 135 62.25 -4.40 10.12
C TYR A 135 62.61 -5.46 11.15
N THR A 136 62.04 -5.33 12.33
CA THR A 136 62.21 -6.25 13.45
C THR A 136 60.89 -6.34 14.19
N VAL A 137 60.38 -7.56 14.34
CA VAL A 137 59.13 -7.85 15.03
C VAL A 137 59.45 -8.87 16.12
N PHE A 138 59.14 -8.53 17.36
CA PHE A 138 59.15 -9.45 18.50
C PHE A 138 57.74 -9.48 19.06
N ALA A 139 56.92 -10.40 18.56
CA ALA A 139 55.48 -10.40 18.82
C ALA A 139 55.16 -10.90 20.23
N PRO A 140 54.11 -10.34 20.88
CA PRO A 140 53.30 -9.19 20.46
C PRO A 140 53.87 -7.82 20.92
N ALA A 141 55.05 -7.80 21.53
CA ALA A 141 55.52 -6.67 22.34
C ALA A 141 56.21 -5.55 21.56
N TYR A 142 56.93 -5.86 20.48
CA TYR A 142 57.81 -4.88 19.82
C TYR A 142 57.76 -4.99 18.30
N VAL A 143 57.66 -3.84 17.64
CA VAL A 143 57.73 -3.70 16.18
C VAL A 143 58.60 -2.50 15.85
N HIS A 144 59.60 -2.69 15.01
CA HIS A 144 60.40 -1.64 14.43
C HIS A 144 60.42 -1.80 12.91
N TYR A 145 60.20 -0.71 12.18
CA TYR A 145 60.20 -0.68 10.73
C TYR A 145 60.85 0.62 10.26
N ALA A 146 61.86 0.54 9.40
CA ALA A 146 62.55 1.68 8.81
C ALA A 146 62.66 1.51 7.30
N THR A 147 62.31 2.55 6.55
CA THR A 147 62.48 2.60 5.08
C THR A 147 62.71 4.03 4.61
N GLY A 148 63.81 4.27 3.89
CA GLY A 148 64.19 5.61 3.45
C GLY A 148 64.29 6.60 4.62
N ASP A 149 63.54 7.70 4.56
CA ASP A 149 63.45 8.73 5.60
C ASP A 149 62.44 8.43 6.71
N ARG A 150 61.74 7.29 6.67
CA ARG A 150 60.66 6.94 7.60
C ARG A 150 61.09 5.85 8.56
N SER A 151 60.77 6.03 9.83
CA SER A 151 60.89 4.97 10.83
C SER A 151 59.69 4.93 11.76
N TYR A 152 59.33 3.72 12.19
CA TYR A 152 58.23 3.41 13.10
C TYR A 152 58.76 2.46 14.15
N THR A 153 58.55 2.79 15.42
CA THR A 153 58.92 1.94 16.56
C THR A 153 57.73 1.86 17.48
N TYR A 154 57.29 0.66 17.82
CA TYR A 154 56.19 0.41 18.74
C TYR A 154 56.63 -0.58 19.81
N LEU A 155 56.37 -0.23 21.06
CA LEU A 155 56.42 -1.10 22.23
C LEU A 155 54.99 -1.23 22.74
N VAL A 156 54.25 -2.21 22.25
CA VAL A 156 52.79 -2.28 22.41
C VAL A 156 52.42 -2.69 23.85
N PRO A 157 51.41 -2.05 24.48
CA PRO A 157 50.66 -0.84 24.06
C PRO A 157 51.27 0.49 24.60
N PHE A 158 52.43 0.42 25.24
CA PHE A 158 52.98 1.51 26.06
C PHE A 158 53.52 2.70 25.27
N TYR A 159 54.15 2.44 24.13
CA TYR A 159 54.88 3.48 23.40
C TYR A 159 54.85 3.27 21.88
N GLY A 160 54.79 4.36 21.15
CA GLY A 160 54.98 4.40 19.71
C GLY A 160 55.75 5.66 19.31
N HIS A 161 56.60 5.54 18.31
CA HIS A 161 57.34 6.66 17.72
C HIS A 161 57.34 6.52 16.20
N HIS A 162 56.80 7.51 15.53
CA HIS A 162 56.82 7.64 14.08
C HIS A 162 57.63 8.88 13.70
N GLN A 163 58.66 8.67 12.91
CA GLN A 163 59.56 9.71 12.44
C GLN A 163 59.57 9.75 10.92
N ARG A 164 59.58 10.95 10.34
CA ARG A 164 59.82 11.20 8.91
C ARG A 164 60.84 12.31 8.74
N GLY A 165 62.05 11.95 8.33
CA GLY A 165 63.22 12.83 8.33
C GLY A 165 63.48 13.45 9.71
N ASP A 166 64.05 14.66 9.72
CA ASP A 166 64.34 15.38 10.97
C ASP A 166 63.27 16.40 11.37
N HIS A 167 62.24 16.56 10.53
CA HIS A 167 61.21 17.59 10.67
C HIS A 167 59.94 17.06 11.34
N TYR A 168 59.56 15.81 11.11
CA TYR A 168 58.30 15.24 11.59
C TYR A 168 58.53 14.14 12.62
N HIS A 169 57.92 14.31 13.78
CA HIS A 169 57.95 13.36 14.90
C HIS A 169 56.55 13.20 15.47
N ARG A 170 56.13 11.96 15.69
CA ARG A 170 54.85 11.64 16.32
C ARG A 170 55.04 10.56 17.38
N TYR A 171 54.65 10.89 18.60
CA TYR A 171 54.78 10.03 19.77
C TYR A 171 53.40 9.53 20.20
N TYR A 172 53.34 8.27 20.61
CA TYR A 172 52.18 7.64 21.22
C TYR A 172 52.60 7.16 22.60
N VAL A 173 51.89 7.56 23.65
CA VAL A 173 52.12 7.10 25.03
C VAL A 173 50.83 6.48 25.52
N LEU A 174 50.88 5.18 25.85
CA LEU A 174 49.72 4.37 26.22
C LEU A 174 48.58 4.54 25.20
N GLY A 175 48.89 4.47 23.90
CA GLY A 175 47.92 4.79 22.84
C GLY A 175 46.59 4.05 23.07
N PRO A 176 45.44 4.75 23.14
CA PRO A 176 45.16 6.12 22.68
C PRO A 176 45.21 7.25 23.75
N VAL A 177 45.85 7.04 24.91
CA VAL A 177 45.81 7.99 26.05
C VAL A 177 46.51 9.31 25.75
N ALA A 178 47.70 9.31 25.12
CA ALA A 178 48.36 10.56 24.75
C ALA A 178 49.09 10.43 23.41
N ILE A 179 48.88 11.41 22.54
CA ILE A 179 49.53 11.51 21.23
C ILE A 179 50.11 12.92 21.10
N ALA A 180 51.38 13.03 20.70
CA ALA A 180 52.02 14.30 20.45
C ALA A 180 52.65 14.31 19.06
N THR A 181 52.37 15.34 18.26
CA THR A 181 52.94 15.50 16.92
C THR A 181 53.68 16.84 16.82
N TYR A 182 54.87 16.79 16.24
CA TYR A 182 55.71 17.95 15.98
C TYR A 182 56.15 17.94 14.52
N ASP A 183 55.91 19.05 13.81
CA ASP A 183 56.43 19.26 12.47
C ASP A 183 57.13 20.63 12.38
N LYS A 184 58.45 20.60 12.19
CA LYS A 184 59.28 21.82 12.09
C LYS A 184 59.02 22.61 10.80
N GLN A 185 58.60 21.98 9.70
CA GLN A 185 58.40 22.68 8.43
C GLN A 185 57.19 23.63 8.51
N THR A 186 56.11 23.15 9.12
CA THR A 186 54.87 23.92 9.32
C THR A 186 54.80 24.62 10.67
N ASP A 187 55.80 24.45 11.53
CA ASP A 187 55.79 24.81 12.96
C ASP A 187 54.55 24.25 13.69
N ARG A 188 54.13 23.04 13.32
CA ARG A 188 52.94 22.39 13.88
C ARG A 188 53.29 21.71 15.19
N LYS A 189 52.48 21.98 16.22
CA LYS A 189 52.50 21.30 17.52
C LYS A 189 51.09 20.83 17.82
N GLU A 190 50.93 19.53 18.02
CA GLU A 190 49.62 18.92 18.23
C GLU A 190 49.68 17.92 19.38
N TRP A 191 48.63 17.94 20.19
CA TRP A 191 48.50 17.12 21.38
C TRP A 191 47.07 16.59 21.45
N ASP A 192 46.92 15.28 21.53
CA ASP A 192 45.67 14.62 21.88
C ASP A 192 45.84 13.94 23.24
N ILE A 193 44.93 14.22 24.17
CA ILE A 193 44.89 13.58 25.49
C ILE A 193 43.53 12.89 25.63
N LEU A 194 43.55 11.61 26.00
CA LEU A 194 42.38 10.73 26.06
C LEU A 194 41.58 10.81 24.76
N PHE A 195 42.24 10.59 23.61
CA PHE A 195 41.62 10.78 22.30
C PHE A 195 40.25 10.07 22.22
N PRO A 196 39.17 10.74 21.79
CA PRO A 196 39.13 12.08 21.17
C PRO A 196 38.79 13.25 22.12
N LEU A 197 38.84 13.06 23.44
CA LEU A 197 38.28 14.01 24.43
C LEU A 197 38.96 15.37 24.44
N PHE A 198 40.29 15.44 24.48
CA PHE A 198 41.05 16.69 24.44
C PHE A 198 41.97 16.72 23.23
N HIS A 199 41.97 17.84 22.53
CA HIS A 199 42.92 18.10 21.46
C HIS A 199 43.32 19.57 21.43
N TYR A 200 44.60 19.81 21.21
CA TYR A 200 45.20 21.11 21.00
C TYR A 200 46.13 21.04 19.80
N GLY A 201 45.90 21.88 18.80
CA GLY A 201 46.75 22.02 17.63
C GLY A 201 47.13 23.48 17.43
N ALA A 202 48.39 23.74 17.12
CA ALA A 202 48.87 25.06 16.77
C ALA A 202 49.87 24.97 15.60
N ASP A 203 49.80 25.92 14.69
CA ASP A 203 50.74 26.10 13.57
C ASP A 203 50.96 27.60 13.27
N ARG A 204 51.66 27.91 12.19
CA ARG A 204 51.92 29.32 11.79
C ARG A 204 50.67 30.12 11.44
N ASN A 205 49.59 29.45 11.04
CA ASN A 205 48.36 30.10 10.59
C ASN A 205 47.34 30.21 11.73
N GLY A 206 47.49 29.49 12.83
CA GLY A 206 46.45 29.45 13.84
C GLY A 206 46.64 28.47 14.97
N TYR A 207 45.58 28.38 15.77
CA TYR A 207 45.42 27.31 16.75
C TYR A 207 43.98 26.81 16.76
N GLU A 208 43.81 25.60 17.25
CA GLU A 208 42.55 24.95 17.52
C GLU A 208 42.64 24.23 18.87
N THR A 209 41.58 24.28 19.65
CA THR A 209 41.44 23.58 20.92
C THR A 209 40.03 23.02 21.01
N ARG A 210 39.91 21.73 21.33
CA ARG A 210 38.62 21.08 21.56
C ARG A 210 38.66 20.26 22.84
N ILE A 211 37.57 20.34 23.60
CA ILE A 211 37.25 19.48 24.74
C ILE A 211 35.87 18.92 24.46
N LEU A 212 35.79 17.73 23.90
CA LEU A 212 34.52 17.17 23.44
C LEU A 212 33.59 16.81 24.62
N PRO A 213 32.27 17.02 24.47
CA PRO A 213 31.57 17.78 23.41
C PRO A 213 31.37 19.27 23.77
N LEU A 214 32.03 19.76 24.84
CA LEU A 214 31.65 20.99 25.53
C LEU A 214 32.31 22.25 24.98
N TYR A 215 33.58 22.20 24.58
CA TYR A 215 34.37 23.38 24.26
C TYR A 215 35.07 23.26 22.93
N PHE A 216 34.98 24.30 22.11
CA PHE A 216 35.69 24.44 20.86
C PHE A 216 36.18 25.87 20.71
N SER A 217 37.46 26.06 20.43
CA SER A 217 38.00 27.38 20.11
C SER A 217 39.05 27.25 19.02
N GLY A 218 39.09 28.22 18.13
CA GLY A 218 40.15 28.30 17.15
C GLY A 218 40.27 29.68 16.55
N GLN A 219 41.45 29.94 15.97
CA GLN A 219 41.76 31.17 15.27
C GLN A 219 42.58 30.84 14.03
N ASN A 220 42.18 31.37 12.88
CA ASN A 220 42.89 31.29 11.62
C ASN A 220 43.26 32.71 11.18
N HIS A 221 44.54 33.06 11.31
CA HIS A 221 45.08 34.37 10.99
C HIS A 221 45.02 34.67 9.49
N LYS A 222 45.13 33.66 8.62
CA LYS A 222 45.09 33.83 7.16
C LYS A 222 43.70 34.22 6.67
N GLU A 223 42.66 33.62 7.24
CA GLU A 223 41.26 33.88 6.86
C GLU A 223 40.61 35.00 7.69
N GLY A 224 41.29 35.48 8.74
CA GLY A 224 40.72 36.44 9.69
C GLY A 224 39.52 35.86 10.46
N ARG A 225 39.48 34.54 10.65
CA ARG A 225 38.37 33.84 11.30
C ARG A 225 38.74 33.40 12.70
N TRP A 226 37.80 33.50 13.61
CA TRP A 226 37.96 32.90 14.93
C TRP A 226 36.61 32.50 15.51
N TYR A 227 36.63 31.53 16.42
CA TYR A 227 35.44 31.06 17.10
C TYR A 227 35.75 30.58 18.52
N ARG A 228 34.73 30.65 19.36
CA ARG A 228 34.69 30.13 20.74
C ARG A 228 33.29 29.63 21.02
N TYR A 229 33.15 28.35 21.30
CA TYR A 229 31.89 27.70 21.63
C TYR A 229 32.04 26.98 22.96
N LEU A 230 31.11 27.24 23.87
CA LEU A 230 30.88 26.48 25.09
C LEU A 230 29.45 25.92 24.99
N LEU A 231 29.31 24.76 24.33
CA LEU A 231 28.02 24.23 23.93
C LEU A 231 27.20 23.71 25.13
N PRO A 232 25.86 23.83 25.07
CA PRO A 232 25.09 24.65 24.13
C PRO A 232 25.01 26.12 24.57
N PHE A 233 25.58 26.49 25.72
CA PHE A 233 25.27 27.72 26.45
C PHE A 233 25.77 29.01 25.80
N TYR A 234 26.95 29.00 25.18
CA TYR A 234 27.56 30.21 24.64
C TYR A 234 28.30 29.93 23.35
N GLY A 235 28.24 30.87 22.42
CA GLY A 235 29.05 30.83 21.23
C GLY A 235 29.31 32.19 20.65
N GLN A 236 30.52 32.36 20.14
CA GLN A 236 30.92 33.52 19.38
C GLN A 236 31.75 33.08 18.19
N SER A 237 31.42 33.59 17.01
CA SER A 237 32.18 33.33 15.80
C SER A 237 32.21 34.55 14.91
N VAL A 238 33.39 34.88 14.43
CA VAL A 238 33.60 36.05 13.57
C VAL A 238 34.32 35.59 12.31
N THR A 239 33.80 36.02 11.18
CA THR A 239 34.40 35.93 9.85
C THR A 239 34.46 37.34 9.25
N PRO A 240 35.16 37.54 8.11
CA PRO A 240 35.16 38.83 7.45
C PRO A 240 33.78 39.32 7.00
N GLN A 241 32.82 38.40 6.80
CA GLN A 241 31.46 38.73 6.35
C GLN A 241 30.42 38.67 7.47
N THR A 242 30.61 37.81 8.47
CA THR A 242 29.57 37.50 9.46
C THR A 242 30.10 37.51 10.88
N SER A 243 29.29 38.00 11.81
CA SER A 243 29.52 37.92 13.25
C SER A 243 28.30 37.28 13.90
N LEU A 244 28.49 36.19 14.65
CA LEU A 244 27.45 35.51 15.41
C LEU A 244 27.87 35.48 16.89
N THR A 245 26.98 35.90 17.78
CA THR A 245 27.14 35.80 19.23
C THR A 245 25.85 35.29 19.84
N TYR A 246 25.90 34.31 20.73
CA TYR A 246 24.72 33.81 21.42
C TYR A 246 24.99 33.38 22.87
N VAL A 247 23.92 33.46 23.67
CA VAL A 247 23.80 32.91 25.02
C VAL A 247 22.51 32.11 25.04
N PHE A 248 22.58 30.80 24.82
CA PHE A 248 21.40 29.96 24.66
C PHE A 248 20.74 29.65 26.02
N PRO A 249 19.39 29.62 26.10
CA PRO A 249 18.41 29.97 25.06
C PRO A 249 18.06 31.47 25.05
N LEU A 250 18.75 32.30 25.82
CA LEU A 250 18.32 33.66 26.15
C LEU A 250 18.42 34.65 24.98
N TYR A 251 19.53 34.60 24.23
CA TYR A 251 19.88 35.65 23.28
C TYR A 251 20.73 35.13 22.12
N GLY A 252 20.52 35.69 20.93
CA GLY A 252 21.37 35.48 19.76
C GLY A 252 21.40 36.74 18.90
N LEU A 253 22.59 37.08 18.39
CA LEU A 253 22.85 38.20 17.50
C LEU A 253 23.66 37.71 16.30
N LEU A 254 23.13 37.93 15.11
CA LEU A 254 23.82 37.72 13.85
C LEU A 254 23.90 39.04 13.10
N THR A 255 25.09 39.38 12.62
CA THR A 255 25.32 40.48 11.69
C THR A 255 26.00 39.94 10.45
N ASP A 256 25.44 40.24 9.28
CA ASP A 256 26.00 39.89 7.97
C ASP A 256 26.29 41.17 7.20
N ALA A 257 27.57 41.47 7.02
CA ALA A 257 28.03 42.65 6.32
C ALA A 257 27.76 42.61 4.81
N SER A 258 27.59 41.42 4.23
CA SER A 258 27.35 41.26 2.78
C SER A 258 25.92 41.63 2.38
N THR A 259 24.95 41.30 3.23
CA THR A 259 23.53 41.64 3.05
C THR A 259 23.10 42.87 3.84
N GLN A 260 24.01 43.44 4.65
CA GLN A 260 23.71 44.47 5.65
C GLN A 260 22.56 44.04 6.58
N GLU A 261 22.49 42.75 6.88
CA GLU A 261 21.44 42.15 7.68
C GLU A 261 21.87 42.06 9.14
N THR A 262 20.95 42.44 10.04
CA THR A 262 21.09 42.21 11.47
C THR A 262 19.88 41.40 11.95
N ARG A 263 20.15 40.32 12.69
CA ARG A 263 19.11 39.50 13.33
C ARG A 263 19.36 39.36 14.81
N ILE A 264 18.30 39.51 15.58
CA ILE A 264 18.28 39.35 17.03
C ILE A 264 17.22 38.30 17.36
N SER A 265 17.57 37.29 18.13
CA SER A 265 16.64 36.30 18.69
C SER A 265 16.66 36.39 20.21
N VAL A 266 15.48 36.34 20.84
CA VAL A 266 15.32 36.32 22.30
C VAL A 266 14.49 35.09 22.69
N LEU A 267 14.98 34.33 23.66
CA LEU A 267 14.34 33.10 24.18
C LEU A 267 14.08 32.05 23.09
N GLY A 268 15.14 31.44 22.57
CA GLY A 268 15.09 30.26 21.69
C GLY A 268 16.41 29.95 20.98
N LEU A 269 16.33 29.40 19.78
CA LEU A 269 17.50 29.12 18.95
C LEU A 269 18.13 30.42 18.44
N PRO A 270 19.47 30.52 18.40
CA PRO A 270 20.14 31.66 17.79
C PRO A 270 19.89 31.69 16.27
N PRO A 271 19.94 32.87 15.63
CA PRO A 271 19.84 33.00 14.19
C PRO A 271 20.97 32.22 13.50
N LEU A 272 20.61 31.44 12.47
CA LEU A 272 21.58 30.67 11.69
C LEU A 272 22.13 31.53 10.54
N PRO A 273 23.46 31.51 10.32
CA PRO A 273 24.05 32.19 9.16
C PRO A 273 23.50 31.59 7.85
N ARG A 274 23.25 32.44 6.84
CA ARG A 274 22.87 32.05 5.47
C ARG A 274 21.51 31.40 5.28
N THR A 275 20.66 31.30 6.30
CA THR A 275 19.27 30.85 6.14
C THR A 275 18.34 32.06 6.09
N ALA A 276 17.48 32.15 5.07
CA ALA A 276 16.39 33.13 5.07
C ALA A 276 15.33 32.80 6.13
N ASP A 277 15.35 31.57 6.66
CA ASP A 277 14.37 31.10 7.62
C ASP A 277 14.50 31.80 8.97
N PRO A 278 13.37 32.14 9.60
CA PRO A 278 13.33 32.83 10.87
C PRO A 278 13.69 31.85 12.00
N ALA A 279 14.48 32.31 12.97
CA ALA A 279 14.90 31.51 14.13
C ALA A 279 13.67 30.96 14.91
N LEU A 280 13.82 29.77 15.49
CA LEU A 280 12.83 29.24 16.44
C LEU A 280 13.02 29.91 17.80
N ALA A 281 12.66 31.19 17.88
CA ALA A 281 12.74 32.01 19.07
C ALA A 281 11.38 32.63 19.41
N PHE A 282 11.15 32.87 20.70
CA PHE A 282 9.93 33.52 21.16
C PHE A 282 9.80 34.92 20.56
N TYR A 283 10.90 35.67 20.52
CA TYR A 283 10.98 36.92 19.77
C TYR A 283 12.16 36.91 18.79
N GLU A 284 11.93 37.42 17.60
CA GLU A 284 12.96 37.64 16.59
C GLU A 284 12.75 38.99 15.91
N HIS A 285 13.84 39.74 15.77
CA HIS A 285 13.92 40.96 14.97
C HIS A 285 14.93 40.73 13.84
N ALA A 286 14.53 40.99 12.60
CA ALA A 286 15.41 40.96 11.45
C ALA A 286 15.31 42.28 10.70
N SER A 287 16.44 42.88 10.34
CA SER A 287 16.50 44.14 9.60
C SER A 287 17.58 44.13 8.53
N THR A 288 17.24 44.63 7.35
CA THR A 288 18.12 45.01 6.25
C THR A 288 17.79 46.46 5.84
N PRO A 289 18.53 47.10 4.92
CA PRO A 289 18.19 48.44 4.44
C PRO A 289 16.82 48.54 3.76
N THR A 290 16.29 47.43 3.24
CA THR A 290 15.04 47.40 2.47
C THR A 290 13.92 46.61 3.12
N PHE A 291 14.18 45.95 4.25
CA PHE A 291 13.25 45.05 4.90
C PHE A 291 13.44 45.07 6.41
N TYR A 292 12.35 45.08 7.17
CA TYR A 292 12.42 44.70 8.57
C TYR A 292 11.26 43.80 8.96
N SER A 293 11.47 42.95 9.95
CA SER A 293 10.47 42.04 10.49
C SER A 293 10.62 41.86 11.99
N ASP A 294 9.49 41.93 12.68
CA ASP A 294 9.35 41.58 14.09
C ASP A 294 8.44 40.36 14.20
N ARG A 295 8.89 39.34 14.92
CA ARG A 295 8.16 38.09 15.12
C ARG A 295 8.10 37.78 16.60
N LEU A 296 6.90 37.50 17.11
CA LEU A 296 6.64 36.96 18.43
C LEU A 296 6.02 35.56 18.25
N PHE A 297 6.82 34.51 18.11
CA PHE A 297 6.32 33.18 17.75
C PHE A 297 5.51 32.53 18.89
N PRO A 298 4.38 31.85 18.60
CA PRO A 298 3.64 31.80 17.32
C PRO A 298 2.56 32.89 17.19
N ILE A 299 2.56 33.87 18.10
CA ILE A 299 1.49 34.85 18.30
C ILE A 299 1.41 35.86 17.17
N TYR A 300 2.53 36.39 16.71
CA TYR A 300 2.54 37.55 15.81
C TYR A 300 3.75 37.54 14.89
N ARG A 301 3.58 38.01 13.67
CA ARG A 301 4.65 38.40 12.76
C ARG A 301 4.24 39.67 12.06
N TYR A 302 5.09 40.67 12.08
CA TYR A 302 5.00 41.85 11.25
C TYR A 302 6.23 41.95 10.38
N SER A 303 6.03 42.35 9.14
CA SER A 303 7.12 42.64 8.23
C SER A 303 6.76 43.76 7.28
N TYR A 304 7.77 44.56 6.94
CA TYR A 304 7.66 45.66 6.01
C TYR A 304 8.80 45.61 5.00
N SER A 305 8.44 45.64 3.72
CA SER A 305 9.37 45.77 2.59
C SER A 305 9.28 47.18 2.02
N THR A 306 10.37 47.94 2.01
CA THR A 306 10.40 49.29 1.43
C THR A 306 10.38 49.25 -0.10
N THR A 307 10.89 48.17 -0.72
CA THR A 307 10.94 48.05 -2.19
C THR A 307 9.55 47.90 -2.79
N ASP A 308 8.66 47.18 -2.11
CA ASP A 308 7.32 46.87 -2.61
C ASP A 308 6.21 47.66 -1.89
N ASP A 309 6.57 48.48 -0.90
CA ASP A 309 5.67 49.08 0.09
C ASP A 309 4.68 48.04 0.66
N LEU A 310 5.18 46.83 0.90
CA LEU A 310 4.39 45.69 1.35
C LEU A 310 4.44 45.61 2.87
N ARG A 311 3.28 45.73 3.50
CA ARG A 311 3.05 45.48 4.92
C ARG A 311 2.39 44.13 5.08
N GLN A 312 2.95 43.27 5.92
CA GLN A 312 2.35 41.98 6.28
C GLN A 312 2.24 41.87 7.80
N LEU A 313 1.10 41.38 8.26
CA LEU A 313 0.76 41.12 9.65
C LEU A 313 0.12 39.73 9.74
N ASP A 314 0.76 38.81 10.45
CA ASP A 314 0.20 37.50 10.78
C ASP A 314 -0.03 37.43 12.30
N LEU A 315 -1.19 36.96 12.75
CA LEU A 315 -1.58 36.77 14.16
C LEU A 315 -2.07 35.33 14.39
N ILE A 316 -1.36 34.55 15.20
CA ILE A 316 -1.71 33.20 15.66
C ILE A 316 -2.06 32.25 14.50
N VAL A 317 -1.53 32.48 13.28
CA VAL A 317 -1.93 31.80 12.02
C VAL A 317 -3.41 32.02 11.62
N LEU A 318 -4.27 32.42 12.56
CA LEU A 318 -5.68 32.69 12.36
C LEU A 318 -5.90 33.92 11.52
N PHE A 319 -5.17 35.01 11.77
CA PHE A 319 -5.34 36.25 11.03
C PHE A 319 -4.10 36.59 10.22
N GLN A 320 -4.27 36.86 8.93
CA GLN A 320 -3.23 37.33 8.03
C GLN A 320 -3.75 38.56 7.28
N MET A 321 -3.00 39.64 7.34
CA MET A 321 -3.23 40.88 6.60
C MET A 321 -2.00 41.18 5.77
N LYS A 322 -2.16 41.33 4.46
CA LYS A 322 -1.12 41.86 3.58
C LYS A 322 -1.67 43.06 2.82
N THR A 323 -0.93 44.15 2.79
CA THR A 323 -1.34 45.39 2.13
C THR A 323 -0.14 45.97 1.40
N SER A 324 -0.33 46.23 0.11
CA SER A 324 0.56 47.01 -0.74
C SER A 324 -0.27 47.98 -1.59
N PRO A 325 0.35 48.90 -2.34
CA PRO A 325 -0.36 49.74 -3.30
C PRO A 325 -1.12 48.92 -4.38
N ALA A 326 -0.61 47.74 -4.73
CA ALA A 326 -1.15 46.87 -5.76
C ALA A 326 -2.23 45.89 -5.25
N PHE A 327 -2.13 45.41 -4.01
CA PHE A 327 -3.07 44.40 -3.50
C PHE A 327 -3.35 44.53 -1.99
N THR A 328 -4.50 44.04 -1.55
CA THR A 328 -4.90 43.91 -0.15
C THR A 328 -5.51 42.53 0.09
N THR A 329 -5.02 41.79 1.08
CA THR A 329 -5.58 40.50 1.49
C THR A 329 -5.78 40.47 2.99
N HIS A 330 -6.98 40.13 3.44
CA HIS A 330 -7.29 39.88 4.84
C HIS A 330 -7.81 38.43 4.95
N ARG A 331 -7.25 37.62 5.82
CA ARG A 331 -7.67 36.24 6.05
C ARG A 331 -7.83 36.06 7.55
N LEU A 332 -8.98 35.59 8.00
CA LEU A 332 -9.28 35.16 9.35
C LEU A 332 -9.73 33.70 9.27
N PHE A 333 -8.80 32.75 9.21
CA PHE A 333 -9.12 31.34 8.96
C PHE A 333 -9.88 30.70 10.14
N PRO A 334 -10.90 29.86 9.88
CA PRO A 334 -11.59 29.65 8.60
C PRO A 334 -12.75 30.64 8.39
N LEU A 335 -12.96 31.60 9.30
CA LEU A 335 -14.16 32.44 9.37
C LEU A 335 -14.34 33.38 8.18
N TYR A 336 -13.27 33.96 7.66
CA TYR A 336 -13.34 35.03 6.65
C TYR A 336 -12.09 35.08 5.79
N SER A 337 -12.25 35.39 4.50
CA SER A 337 -11.16 35.81 3.64
C SER A 337 -11.63 36.90 2.71
N TYR A 338 -10.77 37.87 2.44
CA TYR A 338 -10.95 38.98 1.52
C TYR A 338 -9.66 39.20 0.74
N GLU A 339 -9.79 39.39 -0.56
CA GLU A 339 -8.70 39.57 -1.50
C GLU A 339 -9.11 40.63 -2.51
N HIS A 340 -8.27 41.64 -2.69
CA HIS A 340 -8.43 42.69 -3.68
C HIS A 340 -7.08 42.95 -4.35
N ASP A 341 -6.94 42.50 -5.59
CA ASP A 341 -5.80 42.77 -6.45
C ASP A 341 -6.20 43.83 -7.49
N ARG A 342 -5.58 45.00 -7.42
CA ARG A 342 -5.89 46.11 -8.33
C ARG A 342 -5.23 45.96 -9.69
N GLN A 343 -4.10 45.23 -9.78
CA GLN A 343 -3.42 45.02 -11.05
C GLN A 343 -4.18 44.02 -11.92
N GLU A 344 -4.69 42.94 -11.31
CA GLU A 344 -5.47 41.92 -12.00
C GLU A 344 -6.98 42.25 -12.06
N ASN A 345 -7.40 43.36 -11.45
CA ASN A 345 -8.81 43.70 -11.23
C ASN A 345 -9.60 42.53 -10.63
N ARG A 346 -9.03 41.91 -9.58
CA ARG A 346 -9.59 40.76 -8.89
C ARG A 346 -10.12 41.17 -7.53
N LEU A 347 -11.33 40.74 -7.21
CA LEU A 347 -11.95 40.93 -5.91
C LEU A 347 -12.60 39.61 -5.48
N GLY A 348 -12.34 39.16 -4.26
CA GLY A 348 -12.97 37.98 -3.70
C GLY A 348 -13.22 38.13 -2.21
N TRP A 349 -14.34 37.60 -1.73
CA TRP A 349 -14.57 37.38 -0.32
C TRP A 349 -15.22 36.02 -0.07
N ALA A 350 -14.94 35.45 1.10
CA ALA A 350 -15.47 34.17 1.53
C ALA A 350 -15.73 34.20 3.04
N LEU A 351 -16.78 33.51 3.47
CA LEU A 351 -17.20 33.29 4.85
C LEU A 351 -17.19 31.78 5.13
N LEU A 352 -16.60 31.39 6.26
CA LEU A 352 -16.49 30.00 6.70
C LEU A 352 -15.85 29.10 5.62
N GLY A 353 -14.62 29.44 5.22
CA GLY A 353 -13.73 28.66 4.36
C GLY A 353 -12.71 29.54 3.64
N ILE A 354 -12.04 28.99 2.64
CA ILE A 354 -11.09 29.71 1.79
C ILE A 354 -11.58 29.63 0.35
N ASP A 355 -11.77 30.79 -0.28
CA ASP A 355 -12.07 30.89 -1.71
C ASP A 355 -13.27 30.01 -2.11
N ARG A 356 -13.08 29.09 -3.07
CA ARG A 356 -14.11 28.19 -3.61
C ARG A 356 -14.59 27.12 -2.62
N PHE A 357 -13.94 26.96 -1.47
CA PHE A 357 -14.32 26.01 -0.41
C PHE A 357 -15.02 26.70 0.78
N SER A 358 -15.63 27.86 0.54
CA SER A 358 -16.37 28.62 1.56
C SER A 358 -17.84 28.24 1.65
N LEU A 359 -18.43 28.35 2.85
CA LEU A 359 -19.87 28.22 3.03
C LEU A 359 -20.61 29.29 2.22
N ALA A 360 -20.11 30.52 2.21
CA ALA A 360 -20.64 31.58 1.36
C ALA A 360 -19.49 32.41 0.80
N GLY A 361 -19.57 32.81 -0.46
CA GLY A 361 -18.53 33.63 -1.05
C GLY A 361 -18.92 34.22 -2.39
N TYR A 362 -18.17 35.23 -2.80
CA TYR A 362 -18.28 35.90 -4.08
C TYR A 362 -16.87 36.25 -4.55
N GLY A 363 -16.60 36.06 -5.84
CA GLY A 363 -15.37 36.55 -6.44
C GLY A 363 -15.57 36.91 -7.91
N TYR A 364 -14.81 37.89 -8.37
CA TYR A 364 -14.63 38.19 -9.77
C TYR A 364 -13.16 38.46 -10.09
N ASP A 365 -12.76 38.08 -11.29
CA ASP A 365 -11.54 38.51 -11.95
C ASP A 365 -11.86 38.88 -13.42
N ALA A 366 -10.84 39.26 -14.20
CA ALA A 366 -11.03 39.64 -15.60
C ALA A 366 -11.62 38.53 -16.49
N LYS A 367 -11.61 37.26 -16.03
CA LYS A 367 -12.05 36.09 -16.79
C LYS A 367 -13.26 35.40 -16.20
N THR A 368 -13.48 35.46 -14.90
CA THR A 368 -14.47 34.64 -14.21
C THR A 368 -15.19 35.42 -13.11
N THR A 369 -16.49 35.15 -12.95
CA THR A 369 -17.27 35.55 -11.78
C THR A 369 -17.85 34.30 -11.13
N TRP A 370 -17.93 34.29 -9.80
CA TRP A 370 -18.57 33.21 -9.07
C TRP A 370 -19.22 33.72 -7.80
N HIS A 371 -20.30 33.06 -7.39
CA HIS A 371 -20.91 33.24 -6.10
C HIS A 371 -21.52 31.93 -5.62
N GLN A 372 -21.48 31.67 -4.32
CA GLN A 372 -21.93 30.40 -3.75
C GLN A 372 -22.49 30.55 -2.35
N VAL A 373 -23.42 29.65 -2.01
CA VAL A 373 -23.85 29.34 -0.65
C VAL A 373 -23.91 27.81 -0.55
N MET A 374 -22.88 27.17 0.00
CA MET A 374 -22.79 25.72 0.11
C MET A 374 -23.70 25.15 1.22
N PRO A 375 -24.24 23.95 1.05
CA PRO A 375 -24.29 23.18 -0.20
C PRO A 375 -25.40 23.68 -1.15
N LEU A 376 -26.19 24.68 -0.78
CA LEU A 376 -27.42 25.08 -1.47
C LEU A 376 -27.25 25.38 -2.95
N TYR A 377 -26.32 26.27 -3.32
CA TYR A 377 -26.06 26.59 -4.72
C TYR A 377 -24.69 27.20 -4.98
N ARG A 378 -24.25 27.12 -6.23
CA ARG A 378 -23.07 27.81 -6.76
C ARG A 378 -23.31 28.22 -8.20
N VAL A 379 -23.00 29.47 -8.53
CA VAL A 379 -23.04 29.99 -9.89
C VAL A 379 -21.63 30.39 -10.27
N THR A 380 -21.18 29.98 -11.45
CA THR A 380 -19.89 30.37 -12.02
C THR A 380 -20.09 30.76 -13.47
N GLU A 381 -19.59 31.92 -13.84
CA GLU A 381 -19.60 32.47 -15.18
C GLU A 381 -18.16 32.74 -15.62
N ASP A 382 -17.74 32.17 -16.74
CA ASP A 382 -16.49 32.50 -17.40
C ASP A 382 -16.80 33.45 -18.56
N LEU A 383 -16.35 34.69 -18.39
CA LEU A 383 -16.56 35.80 -19.32
C LEU A 383 -15.77 35.61 -20.63
N THR A 384 -14.69 34.82 -20.62
CA THR A 384 -13.87 34.57 -21.81
C THR A 384 -14.48 33.52 -22.71
N THR A 385 -15.01 32.44 -22.11
CA THR A 385 -15.65 31.34 -22.85
C THR A 385 -17.16 31.51 -22.99
N GLN A 386 -17.73 32.56 -22.37
CA GLN A 386 -19.18 32.73 -22.22
C GLN A 386 -19.86 31.49 -21.62
N THR A 387 -19.15 30.77 -20.75
CA THR A 387 -19.69 29.58 -20.09
C THR A 387 -20.36 29.99 -18.80
N TYR A 388 -21.59 29.53 -18.61
CA TYR A 388 -22.41 29.75 -17.43
C TYR A 388 -22.73 28.40 -16.81
N SER A 389 -22.55 28.26 -15.49
CA SER A 389 -22.92 27.05 -14.76
C SER A 389 -23.60 27.37 -13.44
N THR A 390 -24.64 26.61 -13.12
CA THR A 390 -25.38 26.66 -11.86
C THR A 390 -25.45 25.26 -11.26
N ASP A 391 -24.86 25.09 -10.09
CA ASP A 391 -24.98 23.91 -9.26
C ASP A 391 -26.00 24.19 -8.15
N ALA A 392 -26.87 23.23 -7.84
CA ALA A 392 -27.72 23.24 -6.65
C ALA A 392 -27.53 21.95 -5.85
N LEU A 393 -27.45 22.08 -4.52
CA LEU A 393 -27.22 20.99 -3.56
C LEU A 393 -25.98 20.16 -3.91
N GLY A 394 -24.79 20.79 -3.86
CA GLY A 394 -23.47 20.15 -4.03
C GLY A 394 -22.47 21.01 -4.82
N PHE A 395 -21.40 20.39 -5.33
CA PHE A 395 -20.32 21.07 -6.05
C PHE A 395 -19.94 20.33 -7.33
N GLY A 396 -20.01 21.01 -8.48
CA GLY A 396 -19.58 20.47 -9.77
C GLY A 396 -20.25 19.14 -10.11
N PRO A 397 -19.51 18.06 -10.42
CA PRO A 397 -20.10 16.78 -10.77
C PRO A 397 -20.86 16.09 -9.62
N LEU A 398 -20.78 16.61 -8.37
CA LEU A 398 -21.51 16.07 -7.22
C LEU A 398 -22.77 16.87 -6.86
N SER A 399 -23.15 17.90 -7.64
CA SER A 399 -24.41 18.62 -7.42
C SER A 399 -25.63 17.76 -7.74
N PHE A 400 -26.65 17.83 -6.88
CA PHE A 400 -27.94 17.18 -7.10
C PHE A 400 -28.59 17.69 -8.39
N PHE A 401 -28.49 19.00 -8.64
CA PHE A 401 -28.89 19.60 -9.91
C PHE A 401 -27.76 20.45 -10.47
N ARG A 402 -27.49 20.31 -11.77
CA ARG A 402 -26.53 21.14 -12.50
C ARG A 402 -27.16 21.62 -13.79
N TYR A 403 -27.04 22.91 -14.07
CA TYR A 403 -27.32 23.51 -15.37
C TYR A 403 -26.03 24.15 -15.90
N TRP A 404 -25.75 23.99 -17.19
CA TRP A 404 -24.65 24.71 -17.83
C TRP A 404 -25.00 25.12 -19.26
N LYS A 405 -24.40 26.21 -19.69
CA LYS A 405 -24.55 26.79 -21.03
C LYS A 405 -23.19 27.30 -21.49
N SER A 406 -22.81 26.98 -22.70
CA SER A 406 -21.64 27.49 -23.41
C SER A 406 -22.05 27.89 -24.84
N PRO A 407 -21.19 28.57 -25.60
CA PRO A 407 -21.40 28.77 -27.04
C PRO A 407 -21.47 27.45 -27.81
N GLU A 408 -20.80 26.41 -27.31
CA GLU A 408 -20.79 25.08 -27.93
C GLU A 408 -22.13 24.38 -27.67
N GLY A 409 -22.73 24.51 -26.48
CA GLY A 409 -23.99 23.84 -26.20
C GLY A 409 -24.62 24.15 -24.85
N LEU A 410 -25.74 23.50 -24.56
CA LEU A 410 -26.40 23.57 -23.25
C LEU A 410 -26.62 22.17 -22.69
N GLY A 411 -26.63 22.06 -21.38
CA GLY A 411 -26.93 20.80 -20.71
C GLY A 411 -27.46 21.00 -19.30
N HIS A 412 -28.15 19.99 -18.81
CA HIS A 412 -28.64 19.96 -17.46
C HIS A 412 -28.73 18.53 -16.93
N ARG A 413 -28.56 18.39 -15.62
CA ARG A 413 -28.47 17.11 -14.94
C ARG A 413 -29.16 17.16 -13.59
N LEU A 414 -29.90 16.12 -13.27
CA LEU A 414 -30.47 15.86 -11.95
C LEU A 414 -29.89 14.54 -11.46
N PHE A 415 -28.85 14.56 -10.62
CA PHE A 415 -28.17 13.37 -10.14
C PHE A 415 -29.02 12.63 -9.07
N PRO A 416 -29.14 11.29 -9.13
CA PRO A 416 -28.67 10.37 -10.17
C PRO A 416 -29.74 10.10 -11.24
N LEU A 417 -30.81 10.88 -11.34
CA LEU A 417 -31.99 10.56 -12.14
C LEU A 417 -31.80 10.72 -13.66
N TYR A 418 -31.20 11.80 -14.14
CA TYR A 418 -30.98 11.99 -15.58
C TYR A 418 -29.90 13.03 -15.91
N GLN A 419 -29.39 12.97 -17.14
CA GLN A 419 -28.52 13.99 -17.74
C GLN A 419 -28.92 14.21 -19.20
N TYR A 420 -29.02 15.48 -19.60
CA TYR A 420 -29.31 15.93 -20.95
C TYR A 420 -28.20 16.88 -21.41
N ASP A 421 -27.56 16.58 -22.52
CA ASP A 421 -26.48 17.38 -23.10
C ASP A 421 -26.78 17.65 -24.58
N HIS A 422 -26.60 18.89 -25.04
CA HIS A 422 -26.78 19.29 -26.44
C HIS A 422 -25.54 20.06 -26.92
N PRO A 423 -24.43 19.35 -27.22
CA PRO A 423 -23.12 19.95 -27.48
C PRO A 423 -22.93 20.57 -28.88
N GLU A 424 -23.83 20.32 -29.84
CA GLU A 424 -23.85 20.94 -31.19
C GLU A 424 -25.30 21.00 -31.69
N ALA A 425 -25.62 21.78 -32.74
CA ALA A 425 -27.00 21.94 -33.24
C ALA A 425 -27.67 20.63 -33.70
N ASP A 426 -26.88 19.62 -34.11
CA ASP A 426 -27.36 18.34 -34.67
C ASP A 426 -27.01 17.13 -33.78
N GLU A 427 -26.53 17.36 -32.54
CA GLU A 427 -26.16 16.30 -31.59
C GLU A 427 -26.84 16.52 -30.24
N TRP A 428 -27.56 15.51 -29.76
CA TRP A 428 -28.12 15.50 -28.41
C TRP A 428 -27.95 14.14 -27.75
N HIS A 429 -27.66 14.20 -26.45
CA HIS A 429 -27.49 13.05 -25.58
C HIS A 429 -28.52 13.13 -24.46
N TRP A 430 -29.24 12.03 -24.24
CA TRP A 430 -30.10 11.88 -23.08
C TRP A 430 -29.74 10.60 -22.34
N SER A 431 -29.62 10.67 -21.03
CA SER A 431 -29.36 9.52 -20.17
C SER A 431 -30.23 9.53 -18.94
N ALA A 432 -30.69 8.34 -18.53
CA ALA A 432 -31.52 8.15 -17.36
C ALA A 432 -30.86 7.15 -16.39
N LEU A 433 -31.01 7.43 -15.10
CA LEU A 433 -30.50 6.66 -13.96
C LEU A 433 -28.97 6.45 -14.06
N LEU A 434 -28.23 7.46 -13.58
CA LEU A 434 -26.78 7.69 -13.62
C LEU A 434 -26.30 8.43 -14.87
N SER A 435 -25.14 9.08 -14.75
CA SER A 435 -24.52 9.88 -15.81
C SER A 435 -23.46 9.11 -16.59
N GLY A 436 -23.31 9.44 -17.88
CA GLY A 436 -22.21 8.95 -18.71
C GLY A 436 -22.31 7.45 -19.03
N PRO A 437 -21.20 6.69 -19.00
CA PRO A 437 -21.20 5.27 -19.36
C PRO A 437 -21.95 4.37 -18.37
N LEU A 438 -22.31 4.89 -17.19
CA LEU A 438 -23.00 4.15 -16.13
C LEU A 438 -24.53 4.27 -16.21
N SER A 439 -25.08 5.02 -17.16
CA SER A 439 -26.51 5.23 -17.25
C SER A 439 -27.26 3.94 -17.57
N LEU A 440 -28.40 3.71 -16.92
CA LEU A 440 -29.26 2.56 -17.21
C LEU A 440 -29.84 2.66 -18.62
N TYR A 441 -30.21 3.87 -19.05
CA TYR A 441 -30.61 4.16 -20.42
C TYR A 441 -29.81 5.34 -20.98
N ARG A 442 -29.45 5.27 -22.25
CA ARG A 442 -28.80 6.34 -23.00
C ARG A 442 -29.30 6.36 -24.44
N HIS A 443 -29.65 7.55 -24.91
CA HIS A 443 -29.97 7.84 -26.30
C HIS A 443 -28.96 8.85 -26.84
N ASP A 444 -28.28 8.51 -27.93
CA ASP A 444 -27.39 9.42 -28.66
C ASP A 444 -27.93 9.57 -30.09
N ALA A 445 -28.16 10.81 -30.53
CA ALA A 445 -28.55 11.12 -31.89
C ALA A 445 -27.56 12.11 -32.50
N LYS A 446 -27.03 11.79 -33.69
CA LYS A 446 -26.13 12.65 -34.48
C LYS A 446 -26.43 12.50 -35.97
N GLY A 447 -27.11 13.48 -36.57
CA GLY A 447 -27.57 13.42 -37.96
C GLY A 447 -28.49 12.21 -38.22
N ASN A 448 -28.14 11.36 -39.19
CA ASN A 448 -28.88 10.12 -39.50
C ASN A 448 -28.47 8.92 -38.62
N SER A 449 -27.55 9.12 -37.68
CA SER A 449 -27.07 8.09 -36.74
C SER A 449 -27.87 8.15 -35.44
N VAL A 450 -28.54 7.06 -35.09
CA VAL A 450 -29.26 6.90 -33.82
C VAL A 450 -28.66 5.72 -33.06
N ARG A 451 -28.40 5.91 -31.77
CA ARG A 451 -27.95 4.87 -30.85
C ARG A 451 -28.81 4.87 -29.59
N ASP A 452 -29.41 3.72 -29.30
CA ASP A 452 -30.15 3.45 -28.07
C ASP A 452 -29.42 2.39 -27.26
N ARG A 453 -29.05 2.71 -26.01
CA ARG A 453 -28.42 1.78 -25.08
C ARG A 453 -29.25 1.66 -23.81
N PHE A 454 -29.61 0.43 -23.45
CA PHE A 454 -30.18 0.10 -22.15
C PHE A 454 -29.24 -0.86 -21.44
N PHE A 455 -28.42 -0.38 -20.50
CA PHE A 455 -27.42 -1.18 -19.80
C PHE A 455 -28.06 -2.06 -18.70
N PRO A 456 -27.69 -3.35 -18.57
CA PRO A 456 -26.81 -4.13 -19.42
C PRO A 456 -27.61 -4.99 -20.42
N LEU A 457 -28.80 -4.59 -20.89
CA LEU A 457 -29.61 -5.47 -21.75
C LEU A 457 -29.28 -5.35 -23.23
N TYR A 458 -29.27 -4.15 -23.83
CA TYR A 458 -29.06 -4.02 -25.29
C TYR A 458 -28.43 -2.69 -25.72
N ASP A 459 -27.77 -2.69 -26.89
CA ASP A 459 -27.26 -1.51 -27.63
C ASP A 459 -27.69 -1.66 -29.10
N TRP A 460 -28.56 -0.75 -29.55
CA TRP A 460 -29.09 -0.69 -30.91
C TRP A 460 -28.50 0.50 -31.66
N ARG A 461 -28.06 0.28 -32.90
CA ARG A 461 -27.47 1.32 -33.76
C ARG A 461 -28.06 1.29 -35.16
N ARG A 462 -28.31 2.48 -35.71
CA ARG A 462 -28.72 2.67 -37.09
C ARG A 462 -27.92 3.81 -37.69
N ASN A 463 -27.25 3.56 -38.81
CA ASN A 463 -26.52 4.58 -39.56
C ASN A 463 -26.67 4.32 -41.07
N GLY A 464 -27.63 5.01 -41.70
CA GLY A 464 -27.90 4.91 -43.14
C GLY A 464 -28.19 3.48 -43.60
N ASP A 465 -27.19 2.85 -44.21
CA ASP A 465 -27.26 1.59 -44.95
C ASP A 465 -27.04 0.33 -44.10
N TRP A 466 -26.68 0.47 -42.81
CA TRP A 466 -26.54 -0.67 -41.91
C TRP A 466 -27.35 -0.51 -40.62
N ARG A 467 -27.69 -1.67 -40.05
CA ARG A 467 -28.43 -1.81 -38.79
C ARG A 467 -27.74 -2.85 -37.92
N GLU A 468 -27.61 -2.56 -36.63
CA GLU A 468 -26.98 -3.45 -35.65
C GLU A 468 -27.83 -3.51 -34.38
N PHE A 469 -28.01 -4.71 -33.85
CA PHE A 469 -28.64 -4.95 -32.56
C PHE A 469 -27.76 -5.89 -31.73
N SER A 470 -27.30 -5.44 -30.57
CA SER A 470 -26.45 -6.21 -29.65
C SER A 470 -27.09 -6.37 -28.27
N PHE A 471 -26.89 -7.53 -27.64
CA PHE A 471 -27.28 -7.79 -26.25
C PHE A 471 -26.05 -7.50 -25.34
N LEU A 472 -26.26 -7.01 -24.12
CA LEU A 472 -25.18 -6.66 -23.16
C LEU A 472 -24.25 -5.49 -23.56
N GLY A 473 -24.59 -4.73 -24.61
CA GLY A 473 -23.85 -3.52 -24.98
C GLY A 473 -22.45 -3.77 -25.58
N VAL A 474 -22.18 -5.01 -26.02
CA VAL A 474 -20.95 -5.37 -26.72
C VAL A 474 -21.26 -5.46 -28.21
N SER A 475 -20.84 -4.43 -28.98
CA SER A 475 -21.12 -4.34 -30.42
C SER A 475 -20.56 -5.52 -31.22
N ASP A 476 -19.48 -6.12 -30.73
CA ASP A 476 -18.83 -7.25 -31.41
C ASP A 476 -19.65 -8.56 -31.31
N PHE A 477 -20.78 -8.56 -30.57
CA PHE A 477 -21.73 -9.67 -30.44
C PHE A 477 -23.15 -9.27 -30.86
N ALA A 478 -23.29 -8.52 -31.95
CA ALA A 478 -24.60 -8.23 -32.51
C ALA A 478 -25.36 -9.53 -32.85
N LEU A 479 -26.57 -9.69 -32.28
CA LEU A 479 -27.47 -10.79 -32.61
C LEU A 479 -27.83 -10.77 -34.10
N PHE A 480 -27.88 -9.57 -34.69
CA PHE A 480 -28.23 -9.34 -36.08
C PHE A 480 -27.45 -8.14 -36.65
N TYR A 481 -26.86 -8.33 -37.84
CA TYR A 481 -26.24 -7.30 -38.65
C TYR A 481 -26.47 -7.59 -40.13
N GLN A 482 -26.80 -6.54 -40.88
CA GLN A 482 -27.04 -6.62 -42.30
C GLN A 482 -26.43 -5.40 -43.00
N GLU A 483 -25.65 -5.67 -44.05
CA GLU A 483 -25.04 -4.67 -44.93
C GLU A 483 -25.25 -5.08 -46.39
N SER A 484 -25.90 -4.21 -47.17
CA SER A 484 -26.15 -4.43 -48.60
C SER A 484 -25.65 -3.25 -49.40
N GLY A 485 -24.52 -3.43 -50.10
CA GLY A 485 -23.92 -2.43 -50.98
C GLY A 485 -23.63 -2.98 -52.39
N PRO A 486 -23.24 -2.13 -53.35
CA PRO A 486 -23.02 -2.53 -54.75
C PRO A 486 -21.81 -3.44 -54.98
N THR A 487 -20.86 -3.48 -54.05
CA THR A 487 -19.63 -4.29 -54.13
C THR A 487 -19.56 -5.37 -53.06
N LEU A 488 -20.49 -5.36 -52.10
CA LEU A 488 -20.43 -6.21 -50.92
C LEU A 488 -21.83 -6.61 -50.47
N PHE A 489 -22.01 -7.91 -50.30
CA PHE A 489 -23.16 -8.46 -49.59
C PHE A 489 -22.69 -9.18 -48.33
N ALA A 490 -23.10 -8.70 -47.16
CA ALA A 490 -22.75 -9.28 -45.88
C ALA A 490 -23.97 -9.42 -44.97
N ASN A 491 -24.15 -10.61 -44.40
CA ASN A 491 -25.26 -10.90 -43.48
C ASN A 491 -24.72 -11.77 -42.33
N HIS A 492 -25.01 -11.39 -41.07
CA HIS A 492 -24.70 -12.24 -39.92
C HIS A 492 -25.83 -12.29 -38.90
N LEU A 493 -26.07 -13.50 -38.38
CA LEU A 493 -27.04 -13.82 -37.33
C LEU A 493 -26.32 -14.64 -36.26
N PHE A 494 -25.98 -14.05 -35.12
CA PHE A 494 -25.20 -14.71 -34.06
C PHE A 494 -26.09 -15.70 -33.27
N PRO A 495 -25.65 -16.93 -32.97
CA PRO A 495 -24.40 -17.57 -33.40
C PRO A 495 -24.53 -18.43 -34.67
N LEU A 496 -25.65 -18.34 -35.38
CA LEU A 496 -26.10 -19.31 -36.37
C LEU A 496 -25.31 -19.30 -37.69
N TYR A 497 -25.05 -18.15 -38.31
CA TYR A 497 -24.23 -18.08 -39.53
C TYR A 497 -23.77 -16.65 -39.85
N ARG A 498 -22.69 -16.55 -40.64
CA ARG A 498 -22.15 -15.33 -41.24
C ARG A 498 -21.78 -15.61 -42.69
N TYR A 499 -22.31 -14.82 -43.61
CA TYR A 499 -22.07 -14.96 -45.04
C TYR A 499 -21.54 -13.64 -45.61
N ARG A 500 -20.46 -13.71 -46.40
CA ARG A 500 -19.89 -12.57 -47.12
C ARG A 500 -19.45 -12.98 -48.52
N HIS A 501 -19.89 -12.23 -49.50
CA HIS A 501 -19.49 -12.40 -50.89
C HIS A 501 -18.95 -11.08 -51.44
N ASP A 502 -17.66 -11.09 -51.82
CA ASP A 502 -17.05 -10.01 -52.59
C ASP A 502 -17.25 -10.29 -54.08
N LEU A 503 -18.20 -9.57 -54.67
CA LEU A 503 -18.63 -9.77 -56.05
C LEU A 503 -17.55 -9.38 -57.07
N ALA A 504 -16.52 -8.62 -56.68
CA ALA A 504 -15.47 -8.18 -57.58
C ALA A 504 -14.29 -9.17 -57.67
N ALA A 505 -14.03 -9.93 -56.60
CA ALA A 505 -12.90 -10.86 -56.50
C ALA A 505 -13.27 -12.34 -56.72
N ASP A 506 -14.57 -12.65 -56.85
CA ASP A 506 -15.11 -14.03 -56.78
C ASP A 506 -14.64 -14.75 -55.50
N ASP A 507 -14.59 -13.98 -54.41
CA ASP A 507 -14.14 -14.44 -53.10
C ASP A 507 -15.35 -14.68 -52.20
N VAL A 508 -15.55 -15.94 -51.85
CA VAL A 508 -16.70 -16.41 -51.07
C VAL A 508 -16.21 -16.87 -49.71
N THR A 509 -16.78 -16.26 -48.66
CA THR A 509 -16.57 -16.68 -47.27
C THR A 509 -17.91 -17.00 -46.60
N MET A 510 -18.02 -18.23 -46.11
CA MET A 510 -19.22 -18.70 -45.39
C MET A 510 -18.83 -19.28 -44.05
N GLU A 511 -19.41 -18.78 -42.96
CA GLU A 511 -19.25 -19.30 -41.61
C GLU A 511 -20.61 -19.78 -41.07
N THR A 512 -20.70 -21.01 -40.53
CA THR A 512 -21.94 -21.60 -39.98
C THR A 512 -21.70 -22.04 -38.54
N LEU A 513 -22.57 -21.64 -37.60
CA LEU A 513 -22.58 -21.99 -36.18
C LEU A 513 -21.29 -21.67 -35.40
N PHE A 514 -20.39 -20.83 -35.95
CA PHE A 514 -18.97 -20.74 -35.56
C PHE A 514 -18.21 -22.07 -35.61
N VAL A 515 -18.83 -23.07 -36.24
CA VAL A 515 -18.41 -24.46 -36.29
C VAL A 515 -17.85 -24.83 -37.66
N HIS A 516 -18.11 -24.05 -38.70
CA HIS A 516 -17.54 -24.32 -40.02
C HIS A 516 -17.33 -23.02 -40.77
N ARG A 517 -16.18 -22.84 -41.42
CA ARG A 517 -15.81 -21.74 -42.29
C ARG A 517 -15.23 -22.32 -43.58
N HIS A 518 -15.88 -22.00 -44.69
CA HIS A 518 -15.40 -22.32 -46.03
C HIS A 518 -14.86 -21.04 -46.68
N HIS A 519 -13.66 -21.11 -47.27
CA HIS A 519 -13.07 -20.04 -48.06
C HIS A 519 -12.56 -20.59 -49.39
N SER A 520 -13.02 -20.02 -50.50
CA SER A 520 -12.66 -20.50 -51.83
C SER A 520 -12.25 -19.37 -52.76
N THR A 521 -11.15 -19.58 -53.48
CA THR A 521 -10.72 -18.77 -54.62
C THR A 521 -10.42 -19.69 -55.82
N PRO A 522 -10.21 -19.16 -57.05
CA PRO A 522 -9.92 -19.99 -58.22
C PRO A 522 -8.67 -20.89 -58.11
N GLU A 523 -7.69 -20.53 -57.29
CA GLU A 523 -6.38 -21.20 -57.21
C GLU A 523 -6.22 -22.08 -55.96
N LYS A 524 -7.01 -21.87 -54.91
CA LYS A 524 -6.88 -22.52 -53.59
C LYS A 524 -8.25 -22.72 -52.93
N GLY A 525 -8.41 -23.83 -52.22
CA GLY A 525 -9.57 -24.07 -51.34
C GLY A 525 -9.11 -24.38 -49.93
N ASP A 526 -9.75 -23.73 -48.95
CA ASP A 526 -9.49 -23.91 -47.53
C ASP A 526 -10.82 -24.18 -46.78
N ASP A 527 -10.88 -25.29 -46.04
CA ASP A 527 -12.02 -25.69 -45.22
C ASP A 527 -11.66 -25.69 -43.73
N ARG A 528 -12.48 -25.07 -42.89
CA ARG A 528 -12.17 -24.88 -41.47
C ARG A 528 -13.34 -25.22 -40.56
N PHE A 529 -13.25 -26.27 -39.76
CA PHE A 529 -14.32 -26.72 -38.85
C PHE A 529 -13.99 -26.37 -37.38
N LEU A 530 -14.76 -25.47 -36.76
CA LEU A 530 -14.98 -25.28 -35.32
C LEU A 530 -13.73 -24.96 -34.49
N LEU A 531 -12.86 -24.04 -34.93
CA LEU A 531 -11.52 -23.84 -34.33
C LEU A 531 -10.73 -25.15 -34.14
N LEU A 532 -11.23 -26.29 -34.64
CA LEU A 532 -10.86 -27.67 -34.33
C LEU A 532 -10.09 -28.28 -35.50
N TRP A 533 -10.32 -27.83 -36.74
CA TRP A 533 -9.37 -28.00 -37.84
C TRP A 533 -9.51 -26.99 -38.97
N GLU A 534 -8.47 -26.86 -39.75
CA GLU A 534 -8.32 -26.13 -41.00
C GLU A 534 -7.56 -27.07 -41.95
N ALA A 535 -8.04 -27.29 -43.17
CA ALA A 535 -7.40 -28.14 -44.15
C ALA A 535 -7.23 -27.32 -45.42
N SER A 536 -5.98 -27.18 -45.87
CA SER A 536 -5.63 -26.46 -47.09
C SER A 536 -4.97 -27.44 -48.07
N TRP A 537 -5.35 -27.33 -49.34
CA TRP A 537 -4.72 -28.14 -50.37
C TRP A 537 -4.50 -27.35 -51.65
N GLN A 538 -3.38 -27.64 -52.30
CA GLN A 538 -3.06 -27.10 -53.63
C GLN A 538 -3.50 -28.09 -54.70
N ARG A 539 -4.20 -27.61 -55.74
CA ARG A 539 -4.72 -28.50 -56.79
C ARG A 539 -3.65 -29.06 -57.76
N GLN A 540 -2.36 -28.69 -57.67
CA GLN A 540 -1.33 -29.05 -58.66
C GLN A 540 -0.01 -29.71 -58.16
N GLN A 541 0.23 -29.99 -56.85
CA GLN A 541 1.42 -30.78 -56.36
C GLN A 541 1.10 -31.65 -55.11
N PRO A 542 1.83 -32.78 -54.83
CA PRO A 542 1.54 -33.66 -53.69
C PRO A 542 2.23 -33.15 -52.41
N GLY A 543 1.62 -32.12 -51.83
CA GLY A 543 1.84 -31.69 -50.45
C GLY A 543 0.48 -31.34 -49.87
N TRP A 544 0.21 -31.78 -48.64
CA TRP A 544 -1.02 -31.43 -47.95
C TRP A 544 -0.69 -30.89 -46.57
N GLU A 545 -1.53 -29.96 -46.15
CA GLU A 545 -1.34 -29.16 -44.96
C GLU A 545 -2.63 -29.24 -44.16
N LEU A 546 -2.53 -29.85 -42.99
CA LEU A 546 -3.64 -29.99 -42.05
C LEU A 546 -3.30 -29.24 -40.78
N ASP A 547 -4.27 -28.44 -40.38
CA ASP A 547 -4.19 -27.42 -39.36
C ASP A 547 -5.28 -27.65 -38.32
N LEU A 548 -5.12 -28.68 -37.51
CA LEU A 548 -6.06 -29.00 -36.44
C LEU A 548 -5.97 -27.93 -35.32
N LEU A 549 -7.13 -27.57 -34.80
CA LEU A 549 -7.33 -26.95 -33.50
C LEU A 549 -6.81 -25.53 -33.28
N GLY A 550 -6.67 -24.68 -34.32
CA GLY A 550 -6.29 -23.28 -34.09
C GLY A 550 -6.25 -22.43 -35.35
N ILE A 551 -5.53 -21.30 -35.33
CA ILE A 551 -5.44 -20.33 -36.45
C ILE A 551 -3.98 -20.08 -36.78
N LYS A 552 -3.53 -20.37 -38.01
CA LYS A 552 -2.10 -20.32 -38.30
C LYS A 552 -1.52 -18.91 -38.11
N PRO A 553 -0.32 -18.80 -37.53
CA PRO A 553 0.59 -19.92 -37.37
C PRO A 553 0.34 -20.64 -36.01
N VAL A 554 -0.60 -20.12 -35.22
CA VAL A 554 -1.15 -20.69 -33.97
C VAL A 554 -2.20 -21.78 -34.23
N THR A 555 -2.18 -22.42 -35.41
CA THR A 555 -2.90 -23.69 -35.55
C THR A 555 -2.28 -24.61 -34.56
N TRP A 556 -3.12 -25.15 -33.69
CA TRP A 556 -2.64 -25.99 -32.62
C TRP A 556 -1.92 -27.23 -33.14
N PHE A 557 -2.12 -27.55 -34.40
CA PHE A 557 -1.41 -28.63 -35.02
C PHE A 557 -1.37 -28.39 -36.52
N HIS A 558 -0.27 -27.84 -37.01
CA HIS A 558 0.14 -27.94 -38.40
C HIS A 558 0.94 -29.22 -38.61
N HIS A 559 0.50 -30.08 -39.51
CA HIS A 559 1.28 -31.23 -39.95
C HIS A 559 1.82 -30.98 -41.36
N GLU A 560 3.15 -30.90 -41.51
CA GLU A 560 3.84 -31.00 -42.79
C GLU A 560 4.66 -32.30 -42.80
N SER A 561 4.13 -33.32 -43.47
CA SER A 561 4.86 -34.57 -43.68
C SER A 561 5.57 -34.56 -45.03
N SER A 562 6.90 -34.69 -44.99
CA SER A 562 7.72 -35.06 -46.14
C SER A 562 8.68 -36.21 -45.78
N PRO A 563 9.20 -36.97 -46.76
CA PRO A 563 9.94 -38.21 -46.49
C PRO A 563 11.26 -38.06 -45.71
N THR A 564 11.89 -36.89 -45.71
CA THR A 564 13.18 -36.64 -45.03
C THR A 564 13.04 -35.73 -43.80
N LEU A 565 11.82 -35.27 -43.54
CA LEU A 565 11.50 -34.30 -42.53
C LEU A 565 10.02 -34.46 -42.19
N THR A 566 9.75 -35.02 -41.03
CA THR A 566 8.43 -34.87 -40.41
C THR A 566 8.47 -33.55 -39.65
N ALA A 567 7.83 -32.54 -40.22
CA ALA A 567 7.75 -31.21 -39.66
C ALA A 567 6.32 -30.91 -39.24
N ASP A 568 6.00 -31.35 -38.04
CA ASP A 568 4.89 -30.76 -37.34
C ASP A 568 5.25 -29.31 -36.99
N ARG A 569 4.35 -28.37 -37.24
CA ARG A 569 4.47 -27.02 -36.72
C ARG A 569 3.24 -26.73 -35.88
N LEU A 570 3.44 -25.90 -34.90
CA LEU A 570 2.41 -25.59 -33.92
C LEU A 570 2.86 -24.25 -33.37
N PHE A 571 2.66 -23.22 -34.17
CA PHE A 571 3.28 -21.96 -33.86
C PHE A 571 2.58 -21.26 -32.67
N PRO A 572 3.15 -20.18 -32.09
CA PRO A 572 4.48 -19.56 -32.32
C PRO A 572 5.63 -20.45 -31.94
N PHE A 573 5.27 -21.49 -31.24
CA PHE A 573 6.19 -22.31 -30.52
C PHE A 573 7.05 -23.03 -31.53
N TYR A 574 6.42 -23.57 -32.57
CA TYR A 574 6.88 -24.85 -33.00
C TYR A 574 7.18 -24.92 -34.49
N GLY A 575 8.45 -24.87 -34.88
CA GLY A 575 8.94 -25.48 -36.10
C GLY A 575 9.63 -26.81 -35.79
N TYR A 576 8.89 -27.90 -35.58
CA TYR A 576 9.50 -29.17 -35.19
C TYR A 576 10.15 -29.81 -36.35
N GLN A 577 11.41 -30.10 -36.14
CA GLN A 577 12.16 -31.01 -36.94
C GLN A 577 12.44 -32.16 -36.01
N SER A 578 11.81 -33.32 -36.18
CA SER A 578 12.33 -34.55 -35.57
C SER A 578 13.14 -35.38 -36.56
N ILE A 579 14.19 -35.98 -36.03
CA ILE A 579 15.03 -37.02 -36.61
C ILE A 579 14.74 -38.29 -35.78
N PRO A 580 14.53 -39.48 -36.41
CA PRO A 580 13.95 -40.70 -35.78
C PRO A 580 14.59 -41.17 -34.47
N THR A 581 15.83 -40.78 -34.21
CA THR A 581 16.64 -41.15 -33.04
C THR A 581 16.32 -40.31 -31.80
N GLY A 582 15.09 -39.84 -31.74
CA GLY A 582 14.60 -39.01 -30.64
C GLY A 582 15.18 -37.60 -30.61
N GLU A 583 15.83 -37.09 -31.66
CA GLU A 583 16.25 -35.69 -31.67
C GLU A 583 15.19 -34.85 -32.36
N TRP A 584 14.79 -33.76 -31.72
CA TRP A 584 13.99 -32.78 -32.42
C TRP A 584 14.35 -31.36 -32.09
N ARG A 585 13.93 -30.42 -32.93
CA ARG A 585 14.22 -29.02 -32.66
C ARG A 585 13.19 -28.08 -33.22
N LEU A 586 13.11 -26.91 -32.59
CA LEU A 586 12.12 -25.86 -32.81
C LEU A 586 12.58 -24.42 -32.99
N SER A 587 12.05 -23.61 -33.87
CA SER A 587 12.46 -22.19 -33.89
C SER A 587 11.49 -21.34 -34.67
N LEU A 588 11.75 -20.03 -34.66
CA LEU A 588 11.37 -19.14 -35.75
C LEU A 588 12.40 -18.05 -36.03
N LEU A 589 12.54 -17.72 -37.31
CA LEU A 589 13.40 -16.64 -37.83
C LEU A 589 14.77 -16.52 -37.19
N GLY A 590 15.24 -17.59 -36.61
CA GLY A 590 15.97 -18.46 -37.48
C GLY A 590 15.51 -19.88 -37.34
N PHE A 591 16.48 -20.75 -37.52
CA PHE A 591 16.29 -22.04 -38.13
C PHE A 591 15.59 -23.04 -37.25
N PRO A 592 14.64 -23.85 -37.80
CA PRO A 592 14.19 -25.07 -37.14
C PRO A 592 15.48 -25.78 -36.74
N PRO A 593 15.80 -25.82 -35.46
CA PRO A 593 17.17 -25.79 -35.04
C PRO A 593 17.81 -27.21 -35.10
N ARG A 594 19.13 -27.34 -34.86
CA ARG A 594 19.93 -28.60 -34.74
C ARG A 594 20.57 -28.92 -33.36
N VAL A 595 20.15 -29.99 -32.67
CA VAL A 595 20.33 -30.28 -31.22
C VAL A 595 21.69 -29.81 -30.64
N ARG A 596 21.65 -28.99 -29.55
CA ARG A 596 22.76 -28.55 -28.63
C ARG A 596 23.82 -27.49 -29.02
N ALA A 597 23.83 -26.90 -30.22
CA ALA A 597 24.58 -25.64 -30.46
C ALA A 597 23.66 -24.43 -30.30
N PHE A 598 24.20 -23.28 -29.88
CA PHE A 598 23.54 -21.99 -30.05
C PHE A 598 23.22 -21.75 -31.54
N ALA A 599 21.97 -21.90 -31.98
CA ALA A 599 21.51 -21.39 -33.26
C ALA A 599 21.48 -19.87 -33.19
N TRP A 600 22.23 -19.32 -34.12
CA TRP A 600 22.02 -17.99 -34.63
C TRP A 600 20.72 -17.99 -35.43
N SER A 601 19.66 -17.88 -34.67
CA SER A 601 18.35 -17.52 -35.12
C SER A 601 18.03 -16.20 -34.47
N LEU A 602 17.24 -15.36 -35.15
CA LEU A 602 16.56 -14.33 -34.42
C LEU A 602 15.77 -15.01 -33.29
N TYR A 603 15.19 -16.20 -33.46
CA TYR A 603 14.70 -16.99 -32.31
C TYR A 603 14.94 -18.50 -32.48
N GLU A 604 15.78 -19.08 -31.63
CA GLU A 604 15.97 -20.54 -31.54
C GLU A 604 14.99 -21.15 -30.54
N GLN A 605 14.73 -22.46 -30.57
CA GLN A 605 14.13 -23.26 -29.49
C GLN A 605 14.46 -24.78 -29.58
N SER A 606 15.51 -25.27 -28.92
CA SER A 606 15.90 -26.69 -29.08
C SER A 606 15.39 -27.68 -28.06
N HIS A 607 15.24 -28.96 -28.43
CA HIS A 607 14.94 -30.02 -27.47
C HIS A 607 15.73 -31.32 -27.72
N SER A 608 16.53 -31.65 -26.71
CA SER A 608 16.87 -33.04 -26.43
C SER A 608 16.26 -33.38 -25.06
N PRO A 609 16.19 -34.67 -24.65
CA PRO A 609 15.54 -35.15 -23.41
C PRO A 609 15.94 -34.50 -22.07
N THR A 610 16.92 -33.60 -22.07
CA THR A 610 17.53 -33.01 -20.87
C THR A 610 17.74 -31.49 -20.94
N TYR A 611 17.36 -30.81 -22.04
CA TYR A 611 17.77 -29.43 -22.30
C TYR A 611 16.91 -28.69 -23.33
N PHE A 612 16.59 -27.42 -23.03
CA PHE A 612 15.90 -26.50 -23.93
C PHE A 612 16.54 -25.11 -24.02
N LEU A 613 16.60 -24.52 -25.22
CA LEU A 613 17.31 -23.25 -25.48
C LEU A 613 16.62 -22.38 -26.52
N THR A 614 16.46 -21.09 -26.21
CA THR A 614 15.96 -20.05 -27.12
C THR A 614 16.81 -18.78 -27.17
N ARG A 615 17.07 -18.18 -28.35
CA ARG A 615 17.99 -17.02 -28.43
C ARG A 615 17.84 -16.11 -29.67
N LEU A 616 18.15 -14.80 -29.50
CA LEU A 616 17.99 -13.63 -30.40
C LEU A 616 19.16 -12.60 -30.28
N PHE A 617 20.34 -12.80 -30.91
CA PHE A 617 21.63 -12.15 -30.52
C PHE A 617 22.03 -10.86 -31.31
N PRO A 618 22.62 -9.80 -30.70
CA PRO A 618 22.98 -9.62 -29.28
C PRO A 618 21.85 -9.02 -28.40
N LEU A 619 20.60 -8.97 -28.89
CA LEU A 619 19.49 -8.33 -28.17
C LEU A 619 18.94 -9.16 -27.00
N TYR A 620 18.96 -10.50 -27.09
CA TYR A 620 18.28 -11.41 -26.16
C TYR A 620 18.79 -12.89 -26.19
N ARG A 621 18.97 -13.55 -25.03
CA ARG A 621 19.23 -15.01 -24.86
C ARG A 621 18.34 -15.56 -23.74
N PHE A 622 17.76 -16.76 -23.88
CA PHE A 622 17.00 -17.51 -22.86
C PHE A 622 17.34 -19.02 -22.84
N GLU A 623 17.73 -19.59 -21.71
CA GLU A 623 18.13 -21.01 -21.61
C GLU A 623 17.51 -21.69 -20.39
N ARG A 624 16.99 -22.93 -20.56
CA ARG A 624 16.37 -23.73 -19.50
C ARG A 624 16.92 -25.16 -19.48
N ASN A 625 17.42 -25.53 -18.31
CA ASN A 625 17.83 -26.90 -18.05
C ASN A 625 16.71 -27.67 -17.30
N ASP A 626 16.36 -28.89 -17.74
CA ASP A 626 15.35 -29.74 -17.07
C ASP A 626 15.85 -30.34 -15.76
N GLU A 627 17.16 -30.49 -15.66
CA GLU A 627 17.80 -31.22 -14.59
C GLU A 627 18.16 -30.30 -13.45
N THR A 628 18.70 -29.15 -13.82
CA THR A 628 19.14 -28.17 -12.84
C THR A 628 18.14 -27.04 -12.66
N LYS A 629 17.00 -27.11 -13.38
CA LYS A 629 15.85 -26.20 -13.31
C LYS A 629 16.19 -24.70 -13.38
N GLU A 630 17.38 -24.31 -13.82
CA GLU A 630 17.82 -22.91 -14.04
C GLU A 630 17.29 -22.41 -15.39
N VAL A 631 16.58 -21.28 -15.38
CA VAL A 631 15.99 -20.51 -16.48
C VAL A 631 16.72 -19.16 -16.54
N ASN A 632 17.43 -18.83 -17.62
CA ASN A 632 18.34 -17.67 -17.66
C ASN A 632 18.10 -16.80 -18.89
N TRP A 633 17.68 -15.54 -18.72
CA TRP A 633 17.47 -14.54 -19.76
C TRP A 633 18.49 -13.38 -19.71
N SER A 634 18.91 -12.80 -20.84
CA SER A 634 19.75 -11.57 -20.87
C SER A 634 19.55 -10.69 -22.12
N ALA A 635 19.66 -9.35 -22.00
CA ALA A 635 19.49 -8.35 -23.08
C ALA A 635 20.53 -7.19 -23.06
N LEU A 636 21.06 -6.79 -24.23
CA LEU A 636 21.99 -5.65 -24.45
C LEU A 636 23.28 -5.63 -23.58
N LEU A 637 23.61 -6.73 -22.90
CA LEU A 637 24.58 -6.82 -21.79
C LEU A 637 24.29 -5.88 -20.61
N LEU A 638 23.15 -5.18 -20.64
CA LEU A 638 22.74 -4.25 -19.60
C LEU A 638 21.65 -4.85 -18.72
N TYR A 639 20.91 -5.87 -19.17
CA TYR A 639 19.84 -6.54 -18.43
C TYR A 639 20.04 -8.06 -18.36
N ARG A 640 19.80 -8.70 -17.20
CA ARG A 640 19.88 -10.17 -17.01
C ARG A 640 18.83 -10.69 -16.00
N HIS A 641 18.17 -11.82 -16.28
CA HIS A 641 17.25 -12.58 -15.42
C HIS A 641 17.74 -14.02 -15.19
N VAL A 642 17.64 -14.59 -13.99
CA VAL A 642 18.00 -15.99 -13.69
C VAL A 642 17.01 -16.57 -12.68
N GLU A 643 16.31 -17.65 -12.99
CA GLU A 643 15.30 -18.30 -12.15
C GLU A 643 15.60 -19.80 -11.98
N THR A 644 15.43 -20.33 -10.78
CA THR A 644 15.49 -21.76 -10.48
C THR A 644 14.23 -22.15 -9.70
N GLU A 645 13.97 -23.46 -9.47
CA GLU A 645 12.86 -23.93 -8.61
C GLU A 645 12.80 -23.24 -7.25
N SER A 646 13.93 -22.70 -6.87
CA SER A 646 14.15 -21.99 -5.65
C SER A 646 14.91 -20.70 -5.87
N HIS A 647 14.83 -20.02 -7.02
CA HIS A 647 15.56 -18.74 -7.23
C HIS A 647 14.96 -17.89 -8.34
N LEU A 648 15.06 -16.56 -8.35
CA LEU A 648 14.61 -15.67 -9.43
C LEU A 648 15.24 -14.26 -9.31
N LEU A 649 16.13 -13.87 -10.24
CA LEU A 649 17.05 -12.73 -10.14
C LEU A 649 17.09 -11.88 -11.42
N ASP A 650 16.66 -10.61 -11.39
CA ASP A 650 16.74 -9.61 -12.48
C ASP A 650 17.73 -8.45 -12.22
N THR A 651 18.66 -8.14 -13.11
CA THR A 651 19.73 -7.15 -12.89
C THR A 651 19.90 -6.17 -14.05
N LEU A 652 19.99 -4.87 -13.75
CA LEU A 652 20.23 -3.74 -14.66
C LEU A 652 21.15 -2.68 -14.00
N PRO A 653 22.48 -2.88 -13.92
CA PRO A 653 23.37 -2.03 -13.10
C PRO A 653 23.62 -0.63 -13.71
N PRO A 654 23.68 0.46 -12.90
CA PRO A 654 23.47 0.55 -11.45
C PRO A 654 22.01 0.85 -11.04
N ILE A 655 21.03 0.58 -11.91
CA ILE A 655 19.64 1.05 -11.79
C ILE A 655 18.77 0.08 -10.97
N HIS A 656 18.92 -1.24 -11.15
CA HIS A 656 18.01 -2.24 -10.58
C HIS A 656 18.68 -3.61 -10.37
N GLU A 657 18.34 -4.32 -9.30
CA GLU A 657 18.72 -5.71 -9.02
C GLU A 657 17.65 -6.39 -8.15
N TYR A 658 16.88 -7.31 -8.71
CA TYR A 658 15.89 -8.16 -8.05
C TYR A 658 16.43 -9.59 -7.94
N GLU A 659 16.06 -10.31 -6.90
CA GLU A 659 16.46 -11.65 -6.49
C GLU A 659 15.27 -12.30 -5.75
N ARG A 660 15.19 -13.62 -5.74
CA ARG A 660 14.20 -14.45 -5.08
C ARG A 660 14.83 -15.82 -4.93
N ASP A 661 14.49 -16.55 -3.88
CA ASP A 661 15.03 -17.85 -3.55
C ASP A 661 13.96 -18.70 -2.83
N ASP A 662 13.26 -19.64 -3.50
CA ASP A 662 12.17 -20.43 -2.88
C ASP A 662 12.61 -21.54 -1.92
N ALA A 663 13.89 -21.89 -1.90
CA ALA A 663 14.41 -22.89 -0.95
C ALA A 663 14.55 -22.25 0.43
N THR A 664 14.95 -20.98 0.45
CA THR A 664 15.02 -20.15 1.66
C THR A 664 13.77 -19.28 1.86
N GLY A 665 12.87 -19.28 0.87
CA GLY A 665 11.74 -18.38 0.76
C GLY A 665 12.12 -16.90 0.58
N MET A 666 13.39 -16.57 0.28
CA MET A 666 13.94 -15.22 0.13
C MET A 666 13.45 -14.50 -1.13
N MET A 667 13.40 -13.17 -1.13
CA MET A 667 12.99 -12.32 -2.26
C MET A 667 13.58 -10.93 -2.04
N GLU A 668 14.65 -10.57 -2.76
CA GLU A 668 15.41 -9.33 -2.60
C GLU A 668 15.33 -8.36 -3.81
N LEU A 669 14.76 -7.16 -3.69
CA LEU A 669 14.68 -6.15 -4.76
C LEU A 669 15.46 -4.89 -4.38
N ASN A 670 16.38 -4.46 -5.22
CA ASN A 670 17.27 -3.30 -5.06
C ASN A 670 17.08 -2.31 -6.20
N LEU A 671 16.91 -1.03 -5.89
CA LEU A 671 16.87 0.05 -6.89
C LEU A 671 17.89 1.12 -6.53
N VAL A 672 18.66 1.54 -7.55
CA VAL A 672 19.61 2.66 -7.55
C VAL A 672 20.59 2.65 -6.36
N GLY A 673 21.80 2.13 -6.59
CA GLY A 673 22.87 2.10 -5.60
C GLY A 673 23.73 0.84 -5.69
N LEU A 674 24.71 0.71 -4.81
CA LEU A 674 25.54 -0.49 -4.66
C LEU A 674 25.35 -0.98 -3.22
N LYS A 675 25.02 -2.27 -3.03
CA LYS A 675 24.88 -2.85 -1.68
C LYS A 675 26.13 -2.50 -0.83
N PRO A 676 25.98 -2.06 0.45
CA PRO A 676 24.74 -2.02 1.25
C PRO A 676 23.98 -0.68 1.19
N ILE A 677 24.42 0.29 0.39
CA ILE A 677 23.80 1.62 0.32
C ILE A 677 22.99 1.68 -0.98
N THR A 678 21.76 1.18 -0.89
CA THR A 678 20.77 1.22 -1.96
C THR A 678 19.64 2.17 -1.58
N LEU A 679 19.07 2.85 -2.57
CA LEU A 679 17.97 3.77 -2.34
C LEU A 679 16.70 3.01 -1.92
N PHE A 680 16.53 1.82 -2.48
CA PHE A 680 15.51 0.84 -2.12
C PHE A 680 16.16 -0.53 -2.00
N ASN A 681 15.82 -1.26 -0.94
CA ASN A 681 16.06 -2.68 -0.75
C ASN A 681 14.79 -3.30 -0.17
N TYR A 682 14.32 -4.38 -0.73
CA TYR A 682 13.27 -5.22 -0.20
C TYR A 682 13.85 -6.62 -0.13
N GLY A 683 13.57 -7.44 0.89
CA GLY A 683 14.22 -8.72 1.16
C GLY A 683 13.31 -9.62 2.01
N ARG A 684 12.72 -10.69 1.50
CA ARG A 684 11.72 -11.48 2.24
C ARG A 684 12.03 -12.96 2.23
N GLY A 685 12.45 -13.58 3.35
CA GLY A 685 12.69 -15.01 3.61
C GLY A 685 11.67 -15.70 4.53
N HIS A 686 11.84 -17.01 4.80
CA HIS A 686 10.89 -17.84 5.55
C HIS A 686 10.58 -17.34 6.98
N ASP A 687 11.62 -16.97 7.74
CA ASP A 687 11.50 -16.51 9.12
C ASP A 687 11.93 -15.05 9.31
N ALA A 688 12.43 -14.43 8.24
CA ALA A 688 12.87 -13.05 8.27
C ALA A 688 12.49 -12.29 7.01
N SER A 689 11.95 -11.09 7.17
CA SER A 689 11.68 -10.19 6.05
C SER A 689 12.11 -8.79 6.41
N HIS A 690 12.91 -8.16 5.57
CA HIS A 690 13.27 -6.77 5.64
C HIS A 690 12.80 -6.00 4.40
N SER A 691 12.55 -4.71 4.55
CA SER A 691 12.44 -3.80 3.42
C SER A 691 12.73 -2.39 3.90
N TYR A 692 13.62 -1.71 3.20
CA TYR A 692 13.89 -0.31 3.44
C TYR A 692 13.95 0.49 2.14
N LEU A 693 13.38 1.69 2.20
CA LEU A 693 13.51 2.71 1.19
C LEU A 693 14.17 3.88 1.90
N PHE A 694 15.44 4.17 1.64
CA PHE A 694 16.17 5.19 2.39
C PHE A 694 15.76 6.61 1.95
N PRO A 695 15.49 7.54 2.87
CA PRO A 695 15.33 7.38 4.33
C PRO A 695 13.87 7.09 4.75
N LEU A 696 12.95 6.84 3.82
CA LEU A 696 11.50 6.74 4.00
C LEU A 696 10.98 5.65 4.95
N TYR A 697 11.54 4.43 4.96
CA TYR A 697 11.16 3.40 5.93
C TYR A 697 12.18 2.27 6.01
N ASP A 698 12.17 1.52 7.11
CA ASP A 698 12.96 0.32 7.38
C ASP A 698 12.10 -0.66 8.20
N TYR A 699 11.72 -1.76 7.58
CA TYR A 699 10.98 -2.88 8.15
C TYR A 699 11.95 -4.04 8.35
N ASP A 700 11.91 -4.68 9.52
CA ASP A 700 12.72 -5.85 9.83
C ASP A 700 11.91 -6.80 10.72
N ARG A 701 11.76 -8.04 10.29
CA ARG A 701 11.05 -9.09 11.02
C ARG A 701 12.00 -10.26 11.19
N ALA A 702 12.09 -10.81 12.40
CA ALA A 702 12.86 -12.00 12.73
C ALA A 702 12.07 -12.87 13.74
N GLY A 703 11.45 -13.95 13.26
CA GLY A 703 10.56 -14.79 14.07
C GLY A 703 9.28 -14.07 14.52
N GLU A 704 8.97 -14.16 15.82
CA GLU A 704 7.87 -13.40 16.45
C GLU A 704 8.23 -11.94 16.73
N ALA A 705 9.52 -11.59 16.68
CA ALA A 705 9.95 -10.22 16.83
C ALA A 705 9.77 -9.49 15.50
N SER A 706 8.98 -8.43 15.51
CA SER A 706 8.80 -7.57 14.36
C SER A 706 9.16 -6.14 14.73
N ARG A 707 9.93 -5.50 13.87
CA ARG A 707 10.27 -4.09 13.94
C ARG A 707 9.86 -3.41 12.65
N PHE A 708 9.27 -2.24 12.80
CA PHE A 708 8.96 -1.39 11.66
C PHE A 708 9.34 0.03 12.01
N SER A 709 10.00 0.72 11.12
CA SER A 709 10.34 2.12 11.27
C SER A 709 10.03 2.90 10.01
N MET A 710 9.57 4.14 10.15
CA MET A 710 9.37 5.06 9.04
C MET A 710 10.21 6.31 9.25
N ILE A 711 10.73 6.84 8.14
CA ILE A 711 11.44 8.11 8.00
C ILE A 711 12.57 8.20 9.02
N GLY A 712 13.67 7.51 8.73
CA GLY A 712 14.78 7.31 9.66
C GLY A 712 15.96 6.58 9.05
N TRP A 713 17.02 6.46 9.82
CA TRP A 713 18.20 5.71 9.40
C TRP A 713 17.98 4.22 9.66
N PRO A 714 18.34 3.34 8.70
CA PRO A 714 18.27 1.90 8.93
C PRO A 714 19.21 1.52 10.07
N LYS A 715 18.95 0.37 10.70
CA LYS A 715 19.75 -0.09 11.84
C LYS A 715 21.22 -0.32 11.44
N ILE A 716 22.12 0.55 11.87
CA ILE A 716 23.57 0.35 11.74
C ILE A 716 24.10 -0.22 13.07
N GLY A 717 24.20 -1.54 13.18
CA GLY A 717 24.69 -2.22 14.38
C GLY A 717 23.76 -2.11 15.61
N THR A 718 24.27 -1.62 16.75
CA THR A 718 23.54 -1.53 18.04
C THR A 718 22.92 -0.16 18.33
N LEU A 719 23.07 0.82 17.44
CA LEU A 719 22.53 2.16 17.65
C LEU A 719 20.99 2.14 17.56
N PRO A 720 20.28 2.83 18.48
CA PRO A 720 18.83 2.98 18.36
C PRO A 720 18.53 3.74 17.08
N THR A 721 17.58 3.24 16.28
CA THR A 721 17.19 3.95 15.05
C THR A 721 16.58 5.29 15.43
N LEU A 722 17.06 6.34 14.77
CA LEU A 722 16.39 7.64 14.77
C LEU A 722 15.34 7.57 13.67
N SER A 723 14.09 7.27 14.06
CA SER A 723 12.97 7.19 13.13
C SER A 723 11.78 8.02 13.61
N LEU A 724 11.05 8.59 12.65
CA LEU A 724 9.79 9.28 12.90
C LEU A 724 8.75 8.31 13.46
N PHE A 725 8.74 7.07 12.98
CA PHE A 725 7.92 5.99 13.53
C PHE A 725 8.78 4.78 13.85
N GLU A 726 8.45 4.07 14.93
CA GLU A 726 9.02 2.81 15.34
C GLU A 726 7.92 1.96 15.99
N ARG A 727 7.81 0.71 15.58
CA ARG A 727 7.01 -0.31 16.24
C ARG A 727 7.93 -1.47 16.58
N VAL A 728 7.89 -1.93 17.81
CA VAL A 728 8.61 -3.09 18.33
C VAL A 728 7.61 -4.02 19.00
N ASN A 729 7.49 -5.22 18.48
CA ASN A 729 6.73 -6.29 19.12
C ASN A 729 7.71 -7.39 19.54
N THR A 730 7.64 -7.78 20.81
CA THR A 730 8.30 -8.96 21.39
C THR A 730 7.28 -9.69 22.28
N PRO A 731 7.52 -10.96 22.68
CA PRO A 731 6.58 -11.70 23.50
C PRO A 731 6.21 -11.04 24.85
N SER A 732 7.12 -10.28 25.46
CA SER A 732 6.92 -9.62 26.77
C SER A 732 6.69 -8.11 26.69
N LEU A 733 7.03 -7.49 25.56
CA LEU A 733 6.96 -6.05 25.38
C LEU A 733 6.35 -5.71 24.02
N THR A 734 5.26 -4.95 24.07
CA THR A 734 4.73 -4.24 22.90
C THR A 734 5.02 -2.76 23.09
N ALA A 735 5.82 -2.19 22.19
CA ALA A 735 6.18 -0.78 22.22
C ALA A 735 5.98 -0.16 20.84
N HIS A 736 5.27 0.96 20.81
CA HIS A 736 5.07 1.73 19.59
C HIS A 736 5.49 3.16 19.89
N ARG A 737 6.20 3.79 18.98
CA ARG A 737 6.67 5.16 19.10
C ARG A 737 6.51 5.85 17.76
N LEU A 738 5.77 6.93 17.70
CA LEU A 738 5.79 7.87 16.60
C LEU A 738 6.44 9.12 17.19
N PHE A 739 7.69 9.44 16.88
CA PHE A 739 8.35 10.62 17.42
C PHE A 739 7.92 11.89 16.66
N PRO A 740 7.58 13.00 17.34
CA PRO A 740 7.30 13.13 18.77
C PRO A 740 5.83 12.81 19.15
N ILE A 741 5.04 12.29 18.20
CA ILE A 741 3.59 12.11 18.26
C ILE A 741 3.05 11.20 19.37
N TYR A 742 3.57 10.00 19.59
CA TYR A 742 3.12 9.18 20.71
C TYR A 742 4.13 8.09 21.08
N ARG A 743 4.00 7.58 22.29
CA ARG A 743 4.73 6.47 22.84
C ARG A 743 3.73 5.59 23.58
N TYR A 744 3.53 4.38 23.10
CA TYR A 744 2.81 3.34 23.81
C TYR A 744 3.81 2.32 24.34
N ARG A 745 3.67 1.96 25.61
CA ARG A 745 4.43 0.89 26.24
C ARG A 745 3.50 0.03 27.07
N ARG A 746 3.45 -1.26 26.74
CA ARG A 746 2.79 -2.29 27.55
C ARG A 746 3.82 -3.29 28.02
N ASP A 747 3.92 -3.40 29.34
CA ASP A 747 4.82 -4.30 30.04
C ASP A 747 3.96 -5.31 30.81
N GLU A 748 3.91 -6.55 30.31
CA GLU A 748 3.09 -7.61 30.91
C GLU A 748 3.64 -8.06 32.27
N GLU A 749 4.95 -7.92 32.51
CA GLU A 749 5.60 -8.35 33.74
C GLU A 749 5.38 -7.32 34.86
N ALA A 750 5.48 -6.03 34.55
CA ALA A 750 5.24 -4.94 35.52
C ALA A 750 3.75 -4.61 35.74
N LYS A 751 2.84 -5.19 34.95
CA LYS A 751 1.41 -4.84 34.88
C LYS A 751 1.17 -3.34 34.68
N THR A 752 2.11 -2.65 34.04
CA THR A 752 2.01 -1.21 33.78
C THR A 752 1.63 -0.98 32.33
N ARG A 753 0.75 0.00 32.14
CA ARG A 753 0.40 0.52 30.82
C ARG A 753 0.68 2.01 30.82
N ASP A 754 1.64 2.39 29.99
CA ASP A 754 2.03 3.78 29.81
C ASP A 754 1.72 4.18 28.38
N TRP A 755 1.07 5.34 28.26
CA TRP A 755 0.76 5.96 26.99
C TRP A 755 1.06 7.45 27.09
N ASP A 756 1.90 7.90 26.18
CA ASP A 756 2.18 9.31 25.97
C ASP A 756 1.74 9.66 24.56
N ALA A 757 1.09 10.80 24.34
CA ALA A 757 0.93 11.37 23.01
C ALA A 757 1.39 12.82 23.03
N LEU A 758 2.36 13.17 22.17
CA LEU A 758 2.80 14.54 21.87
C LEU A 758 3.30 15.36 23.07
N LEU A 759 3.56 14.74 24.22
CA LEU A 759 3.67 15.44 25.53
C LEU A 759 2.37 16.18 25.94
N LEU A 760 1.28 16.00 25.18
CA LEU A 760 -0.05 16.58 25.35
C LEU A 760 -1.03 15.64 26.04
N TRP A 761 -0.79 14.34 26.02
CA TRP A 761 -1.57 13.35 26.75
C TRP A 761 -0.65 12.35 27.40
N TRP A 762 -0.95 12.04 28.65
CA TRP A 762 -0.22 11.15 29.50
C TRP A 762 -1.23 10.29 30.25
N HIS A 763 -1.24 9.00 29.96
CA HIS A 763 -2.05 8.01 30.65
C HIS A 763 -1.14 7.04 31.37
N ARG A 764 -1.44 6.86 32.67
CA ARG A 764 -0.77 5.88 33.51
C ARG A 764 -1.81 5.07 34.25
N GLU A 765 -1.74 3.76 34.06
CA GLU A 765 -2.55 2.80 34.78
C GLU A 765 -1.68 1.94 35.70
N THR A 766 -2.09 1.86 36.97
CA THR A 766 -1.55 0.94 37.98
C THR A 766 -2.69 0.15 38.61
N GLU A 767 -2.40 -0.88 39.41
CA GLU A 767 -3.45 -1.63 40.11
C GLU A 767 -4.30 -0.74 41.04
N GLN A 768 -3.72 0.29 41.68
CA GLN A 768 -4.40 1.13 42.68
C GLN A 768 -4.96 2.45 42.13
N GLN A 769 -4.35 3.00 41.09
CA GLN A 769 -4.69 4.33 40.59
C GLN A 769 -4.69 4.36 39.08
N MET A 770 -5.68 5.05 38.54
CA MET A 770 -5.69 5.46 37.15
C MET A 770 -5.58 6.98 37.09
N ARG A 771 -4.64 7.49 36.29
CA ARG A 771 -4.52 8.92 36.02
C ARG A 771 -4.37 9.18 34.53
N ASN A 772 -5.15 10.12 34.03
CA ASN A 772 -5.02 10.64 32.68
C ASN A 772 -4.79 12.15 32.77
N VAL A 773 -3.71 12.64 32.19
CA VAL A 773 -3.44 14.07 32.07
C VAL A 773 -3.34 14.39 30.59
N PHE A 774 -4.23 15.25 30.13
CA PHE A 774 -4.18 15.88 28.83
C PHE A 774 -3.69 17.31 29.05
N LEU A 775 -2.45 17.66 28.75
CA LEU A 775 -1.89 19.00 29.00
C LEU A 775 -2.31 20.01 27.91
N PRO A 776 -2.65 21.26 28.29
CA PRO A 776 -3.05 21.75 29.62
C PRO A 776 -4.55 21.53 29.90
N ILE A 777 -5.22 20.65 29.17
CA ILE A 777 -6.68 20.61 28.95
C ILE A 777 -7.47 19.77 29.96
N VAL A 778 -6.99 18.64 30.48
CA VAL A 778 -7.80 17.75 31.35
C VAL A 778 -6.91 16.97 32.32
N ASP A 779 -7.30 16.81 33.58
CA ASP A 779 -6.66 15.96 34.58
C ASP A 779 -7.73 15.08 35.24
N ILE A 780 -7.74 13.79 34.90
CA ILE A 780 -8.66 12.78 35.42
C ILE A 780 -7.89 11.93 36.43
N ALA A 781 -8.40 11.85 37.65
CA ALA A 781 -7.96 10.88 38.64
C ALA A 781 -9.12 10.01 39.10
N HIS A 782 -8.82 8.72 39.20
CA HIS A 782 -9.66 7.78 39.91
C HIS A 782 -8.85 7.10 41.01
N ASP A 783 -9.34 7.27 42.24
CA ASP A 783 -8.87 6.53 43.40
C ASP A 783 -9.76 5.28 43.54
N ARG A 784 -9.17 4.10 43.26
CA ARG A 784 -9.92 2.83 43.32
C ARG A 784 -10.24 2.40 44.76
N GLN A 785 -9.58 2.95 45.79
CA GLN A 785 -9.82 2.57 47.18
C GLN A 785 -10.97 3.35 47.83
N ARG A 786 -11.14 4.63 47.48
CA ARG A 786 -12.22 5.49 48.02
C ARG A 786 -13.46 5.58 47.12
N ASP A 787 -13.35 5.03 45.91
CA ASP A 787 -14.28 5.22 44.80
C ASP A 787 -14.57 6.71 44.51
N GLU A 788 -13.58 7.56 44.77
CA GLU A 788 -13.63 8.97 44.42
C GLU A 788 -13.09 9.16 43.00
N ARG A 789 -13.81 9.96 42.23
CA ARG A 789 -13.38 10.36 40.89
C ARG A 789 -13.37 11.86 40.84
N GLU A 790 -12.28 12.39 40.31
CA GLU A 790 -12.10 13.81 40.12
C GLU A 790 -11.62 14.07 38.71
N VAL A 791 -12.25 15.05 38.06
CA VAL A 791 -11.89 15.50 36.73
C VAL A 791 -11.74 17.02 36.77
N GLY A 792 -10.54 17.50 36.47
CA GLY A 792 -10.23 18.90 36.21
C GLY A 792 -10.10 19.14 34.71
N VAL A 793 -10.55 20.29 34.20
CA VAL A 793 -10.41 20.69 32.80
C VAL A 793 -9.87 22.11 32.72
N LEU A 794 -8.96 22.33 31.78
CA LEU A 794 -8.18 23.53 31.47
C LEU A 794 -7.37 24.01 32.69
N GLY A 795 -6.32 23.24 32.96
CA GLY A 795 -5.26 23.47 33.93
C GLY A 795 -4.79 22.18 34.61
N ILE A 796 -3.70 22.26 35.35
CA ILE A 796 -3.22 21.17 36.20
C ILE A 796 -3.73 21.46 37.61
N ARG A 797 -4.26 20.45 38.31
CA ARG A 797 -4.77 20.63 39.67
C ARG A 797 -3.72 21.35 40.57
N PRO A 798 -4.14 22.34 41.39
CA PRO A 798 -5.52 22.70 41.74
C PRO A 798 -6.21 23.77 40.86
N LEU A 799 -5.58 24.24 39.77
CA LEU A 799 -6.03 25.41 39.00
C LEU A 799 -6.79 24.99 37.73
N THR A 800 -8.08 24.64 37.83
CA THR A 800 -8.85 24.10 36.69
C THR A 800 -10.10 24.95 36.40
N LEU A 801 -10.34 25.31 35.13
CA LEU A 801 -11.54 26.03 34.67
C LEU A 801 -12.84 25.25 34.92
N PHE A 802 -12.81 23.93 34.77
CA PHE A 802 -13.93 23.07 35.09
C PHE A 802 -13.48 21.96 36.03
N ARG A 803 -14.35 21.62 36.97
CA ARG A 803 -14.11 20.62 38.00
C ARG A 803 -15.35 19.77 38.16
N TYR A 804 -15.16 18.46 38.15
CA TYR A 804 -16.17 17.46 38.44
C TYR A 804 -15.65 16.55 39.54
N GLN A 805 -16.48 16.27 40.53
CA GLN A 805 -16.14 15.44 41.68
C GLN A 805 -17.33 14.53 42.00
N SER A 806 -17.06 13.23 42.13
CA SER A 806 -18.06 12.24 42.54
C SER A 806 -17.57 11.45 43.75
N SER A 807 -18.48 11.19 44.68
CA SER A 807 -18.30 10.34 45.86
C SER A 807 -19.53 9.46 46.08
N PRO A 808 -19.45 8.41 46.93
CA PRO A 808 -20.60 7.54 47.23
C PRO A 808 -21.82 8.26 47.83
N ILE A 809 -21.64 9.43 48.45
CA ILE A 809 -22.71 10.19 49.14
C ILE A 809 -23.23 11.39 48.32
N GLY A 810 -22.68 11.64 47.13
CA GLY A 810 -23.09 12.75 46.28
C GLY A 810 -22.01 13.17 45.29
N TYR A 811 -22.39 14.05 44.37
CA TYR A 811 -21.51 14.57 43.34
C TYR A 811 -21.73 16.06 43.11
N SER A 812 -20.67 16.73 42.66
CA SER A 812 -20.72 18.15 42.32
C SER A 812 -19.85 18.45 41.13
N HIS A 813 -20.28 19.41 40.32
CA HIS A 813 -19.45 19.93 39.25
C HIS A 813 -19.65 21.42 39.06
N SER A 814 -18.57 22.09 38.70
CA SER A 814 -18.52 23.53 38.52
C SER A 814 -17.64 23.90 37.34
N VAL A 815 -18.14 24.78 36.48
CA VAL A 815 -17.32 25.53 35.53
C VAL A 815 -17.15 26.92 36.15
N ALA A 816 -15.91 27.36 36.32
CA ALA A 816 -15.57 28.61 36.98
C ALA A 816 -16.45 29.77 36.47
N LEU A 817 -17.25 30.36 37.38
CA LEU A 817 -18.18 31.47 37.16
C LEU A 817 -19.33 31.24 36.14
N LEU A 818 -19.34 30.12 35.41
CA LEU A 818 -20.34 29.82 34.37
C LEU A 818 -21.47 28.93 34.85
N TYR A 819 -21.24 28.02 35.79
CA TYR A 819 -22.27 27.06 36.20
C TYR A 819 -21.83 26.22 37.40
N LYS A 820 -22.77 25.89 38.29
CA LYS A 820 -22.59 24.88 39.34
C LYS A 820 -23.83 24.00 39.47
N TYR A 821 -23.57 22.72 39.68
CA TYR A 821 -24.55 21.73 40.06
C TYR A 821 -24.08 20.96 41.27
N SER A 822 -25.02 20.63 42.14
CA SER A 822 -24.77 19.75 43.28
C SER A 822 -25.99 18.91 43.59
N ALA A 823 -25.75 17.63 43.82
CA ALA A 823 -26.73 16.70 44.35
C ALA A 823 -26.17 16.14 45.66
N GLU A 824 -26.79 16.52 46.78
CA GLU A 824 -26.48 16.02 48.13
C GLU A 824 -27.77 15.38 48.66
N ALA A 825 -27.81 14.05 48.79
CA ALA A 825 -29.02 13.29 49.13
C ALA A 825 -30.23 13.62 48.21
N GLU A 826 -31.43 13.86 48.76
CA GLU A 826 -32.68 14.07 48.00
C GLU A 826 -32.87 15.49 47.45
N HIS A 827 -31.91 16.41 47.66
CA HIS A 827 -31.96 17.76 47.12
C HIS A 827 -31.00 17.95 45.95
N GLN A 828 -31.53 18.40 44.81
CA GLN A 828 -30.74 18.70 43.62
C GLN A 828 -30.84 20.18 43.29
N ARG A 829 -29.69 20.84 43.11
CA ARG A 829 -29.63 22.26 42.78
C ARG A 829 -28.74 22.53 41.58
N LEU A 830 -29.21 23.43 40.72
CA LEU A 830 -28.58 23.77 39.46
C LEU A 830 -28.62 25.29 39.25
N SER A 831 -27.48 25.91 39.01
CA SER A 831 -27.37 27.35 38.73
C SER A 831 -26.44 27.63 37.55
N VAL A 832 -26.95 28.22 36.46
CA VAL A 832 -26.20 28.49 35.21
C VAL A 832 -26.06 30.00 34.95
N LEU A 833 -24.82 30.44 34.72
CA LEU A 833 -24.36 31.81 34.44
C LEU A 833 -24.62 32.76 35.62
N GLY A 834 -23.86 32.56 36.70
CA GLY A 834 -24.01 33.29 37.96
C GLY A 834 -23.15 32.71 39.10
N LEU A 835 -23.12 33.39 40.24
CA LEU A 835 -22.40 32.90 41.41
C LEU A 835 -23.04 31.60 41.95
N PRO A 836 -22.22 30.61 42.34
CA PRO A 836 -22.74 29.33 42.82
C PRO A 836 -23.58 29.49 44.08
N HIS A 837 -24.65 28.70 44.21
CA HIS A 837 -25.41 28.57 45.45
C HIS A 837 -24.46 28.31 46.64
N ASN A 838 -24.44 29.22 47.60
CA ASN A 838 -24.10 28.86 48.97
C ASN A 838 -25.35 28.23 49.61
N ARG A 839 -25.23 27.37 50.61
CA ARG A 839 -26.29 26.42 51.04
C ARG A 839 -27.68 27.03 51.37
N SER A 840 -27.87 28.37 51.42
CA SER A 840 -29.08 29.05 51.92
C SER A 840 -29.71 30.24 51.11
N GLY A 841 -29.57 30.41 49.77
CA GLY A 841 -30.26 31.52 49.03
C GLY A 841 -30.53 31.29 47.51
N PRO A 842 -31.51 31.99 46.87
CA PRO A 842 -31.91 31.76 45.46
C PRO A 842 -30.81 32.17 44.46
N ALA A 843 -30.69 31.42 43.36
CA ALA A 843 -29.64 31.65 42.36
C ALA A 843 -29.93 32.92 41.54
N LEU A 844 -28.94 33.81 41.45
CA LEU A 844 -28.89 34.84 40.41
C LEU A 844 -28.25 34.22 39.16
N SER A 845 -29.05 33.51 38.37
CA SER A 845 -28.60 32.71 37.22
C SER A 845 -29.61 32.75 36.06
N LEU A 846 -29.13 32.78 34.81
CA LEU A 846 -29.97 32.75 33.58
C LEU A 846 -30.92 31.55 33.55
N PHE A 847 -30.45 30.43 34.10
CA PHE A 847 -31.23 29.21 34.28
C PHE A 847 -31.03 28.68 35.69
N ALA A 848 -32.14 28.33 36.33
CA ALA A 848 -32.17 27.71 37.65
C ALA A 848 -33.14 26.54 37.66
N LEU A 849 -32.71 25.43 38.25
CA LEU A 849 -33.52 24.26 38.51
C LEU A 849 -33.36 23.91 39.99
N ASP A 850 -34.50 23.72 40.63
CA ASP A 850 -34.61 23.27 42.01
C ASP A 850 -35.55 22.08 42.07
N ARG A 851 -35.11 21.04 42.77
CA ARG A 851 -35.83 19.77 42.83
C ARG A 851 -35.88 19.28 44.27
N THR A 852 -37.10 19.05 44.72
CA THR A 852 -37.43 18.42 46.00
C THR A 852 -38.25 17.16 45.77
N PRO A 853 -38.47 16.30 46.78
CA PRO A 853 -39.22 15.06 46.61
C PRO A 853 -40.64 15.21 46.07
N SER A 854 -41.34 16.32 46.34
CA SER A 854 -42.75 16.51 45.94
C SER A 854 -42.99 17.63 44.93
N ALA A 855 -41.95 18.38 44.55
CA ALA A 855 -42.10 19.49 43.61
C ALA A 855 -40.83 19.72 42.78
N ILE A 856 -41.05 20.00 41.50
CA ILE A 856 -39.99 20.32 40.54
C ILE A 856 -40.28 21.69 39.93
N THR A 857 -39.31 22.59 40.04
CA THR A 857 -39.38 23.89 39.38
C THR A 857 -38.12 24.13 38.58
N HIS A 858 -38.30 24.41 37.28
CA HIS A 858 -37.22 24.96 36.47
C HIS A 858 -37.64 26.20 35.70
N ARG A 859 -36.69 27.12 35.61
CA ARG A 859 -36.89 28.46 35.05
C ARG A 859 -35.74 28.80 34.13
N PHE A 860 -36.05 29.12 32.88
CA PHE A 860 -35.11 29.63 31.88
C PHE A 860 -35.54 31.04 31.47
N PHE A 861 -34.87 32.07 31.98
CA PHE A 861 -35.27 33.45 31.72
C PHE A 861 -34.77 33.90 30.32
N PRO A 862 -35.62 34.30 29.36
CA PRO A 862 -37.10 34.42 29.38
C PRO A 862 -37.89 33.32 28.60
N LEU A 863 -37.26 32.21 28.17
CA LEU A 863 -37.79 31.28 27.15
C LEU A 863 -38.96 30.39 27.58
N TYR A 864 -38.94 29.86 28.81
CA TYR A 864 -39.93 28.86 29.21
C TYR A 864 -39.97 28.64 30.72
N ARG A 865 -41.09 28.10 31.16
CA ARG A 865 -41.31 27.69 32.55
C ARG A 865 -42.03 26.35 32.57
N TYR A 866 -41.59 25.53 33.50
CA TYR A 866 -42.26 24.29 33.86
C TYR A 866 -42.49 24.28 35.34
N ALA A 867 -43.67 23.80 35.71
CA ALA A 867 -43.96 23.43 37.07
C ALA A 867 -44.74 22.13 37.02
N SER A 868 -44.31 21.20 37.87
CA SER A 868 -45.02 19.96 38.13
C SER A 868 -45.06 19.79 39.63
N ASP A 869 -46.27 19.58 40.12
CA ASP A 869 -46.57 19.40 41.53
C ASP A 869 -47.38 18.11 41.69
N GLU A 870 -46.74 17.10 42.29
CA GLU A 870 -47.32 15.77 42.43
C GLU A 870 -48.52 15.75 43.39
N GLN A 871 -48.72 16.75 44.26
CA GLN A 871 -49.87 16.79 45.17
C GLN A 871 -51.16 17.35 44.55
N SER A 872 -51.06 18.12 43.47
CA SER A 872 -52.21 18.72 42.78
C SER A 872 -52.56 18.03 41.46
N GLU A 873 -51.78 17.02 41.07
CA GLU A 873 -51.83 16.31 39.77
C GLU A 873 -51.82 17.24 38.53
N THR A 874 -51.28 18.45 38.69
CA THR A 874 -51.18 19.41 37.60
C THR A 874 -49.80 19.42 36.97
N LEU A 875 -49.79 19.41 35.64
CA LEU A 875 -48.59 19.56 34.84
C LEU A 875 -48.79 20.71 33.85
N ASP A 876 -47.97 21.74 34.00
CA ASP A 876 -48.07 22.95 33.20
C ASP A 876 -46.75 23.24 32.48
N TRP A 877 -46.84 23.28 31.15
CA TRP A 877 -45.67 23.45 30.30
C TRP A 877 -45.88 24.42 29.15
N HIS A 878 -45.01 25.44 29.13
CA HIS A 878 -45.07 26.56 28.19
C HIS A 878 -43.72 26.68 27.53
N ALA A 879 -43.65 26.66 26.19
CA ALA A 879 -42.41 26.88 25.46
C ALA A 879 -42.59 27.89 24.33
N LEU A 880 -41.90 29.04 24.43
CA LEU A 880 -41.67 29.98 23.31
C LEU A 880 -42.91 30.37 22.46
N PHE A 881 -44.13 30.28 23.02
CA PHE A 881 -45.41 30.43 22.33
C PHE A 881 -45.73 29.43 21.18
N LEU A 882 -44.85 28.46 20.85
CA LEU A 882 -45.00 27.57 19.67
C LEU A 882 -45.43 26.15 19.99
N TRP A 883 -45.30 25.75 21.25
CA TRP A 883 -45.61 24.41 21.68
C TRP A 883 -46.31 24.45 23.02
N TRP A 884 -47.41 23.71 23.08
CA TRP A 884 -48.25 23.69 24.25
C TRP A 884 -48.70 22.26 24.52
N HIS A 885 -48.40 21.83 25.73
CA HIS A 885 -48.78 20.55 26.24
C HIS A 885 -49.47 20.76 27.57
N TRP A 886 -50.67 20.21 27.66
CA TRP A 886 -51.49 20.33 28.85
C TRP A 886 -52.07 18.97 29.20
N HIS A 887 -51.97 18.65 30.48
CA HIS A 887 -52.31 17.35 31.01
C HIS A 887 -53.11 17.50 32.29
N THR A 888 -54.24 16.80 32.35
CA THR A 888 -55.13 16.71 33.51
C THR A 888 -55.61 15.28 33.69
N GLU A 889 -56.18 14.97 34.85
CA GLU A 889 -56.81 13.66 35.12
C GLU A 889 -57.87 13.25 34.07
N PHE A 890 -58.51 14.22 33.40
CA PHE A 890 -59.60 13.95 32.45
C PHE A 890 -59.19 13.95 30.97
N GLY A 891 -57.94 14.30 30.65
CA GLY A 891 -57.46 14.27 29.27
C GLY A 891 -56.13 14.98 29.05
N ALA A 892 -55.50 14.64 27.92
CA ALA A 892 -54.22 15.18 27.51
C ALA A 892 -54.28 15.70 26.07
N ARG A 893 -53.76 16.91 25.84
CA ARG A 893 -53.66 17.50 24.52
C ARG A 893 -52.26 18.04 24.25
N THR A 894 -51.76 17.74 23.06
CA THR A 894 -50.45 18.20 22.61
C THR A 894 -50.59 18.86 21.25
N ILE A 895 -50.22 20.14 21.16
CA ILE A 895 -50.27 20.89 19.92
C ILE A 895 -48.85 21.26 19.52
N ILE A 896 -48.42 20.78 18.35
CA ILE A 896 -47.11 21.07 17.75
C ILE A 896 -47.37 21.65 16.35
N LEU A 897 -47.32 22.98 16.19
CA LEU A 897 -47.55 23.60 14.88
C LEU A 897 -46.31 23.49 13.96
N PRO A 898 -46.47 23.19 12.66
CA PRO A 898 -47.64 22.62 11.95
C PRO A 898 -47.59 21.08 11.83
N LEU A 899 -46.90 20.41 12.75
CA LEU A 899 -46.41 19.04 12.55
C LEU A 899 -47.33 17.97 13.13
N ALA A 900 -47.99 18.22 14.25
CA ALA A 900 -48.77 17.19 14.90
C ALA A 900 -49.85 17.75 15.82
N ASP A 901 -50.98 17.07 15.79
CA ASP A 901 -52.05 17.21 16.76
C ASP A 901 -52.36 15.82 17.30
N ILE A 902 -52.25 15.70 18.62
CA ILE A 902 -52.42 14.43 19.30
C ILE A 902 -53.36 14.67 20.47
N GLU A 903 -54.47 13.96 20.40
CA GLU A 903 -55.57 14.10 21.34
C GLU A 903 -55.92 12.73 21.89
N ARG A 904 -56.07 12.68 23.20
CA ARG A 904 -56.49 11.48 23.91
C ARG A 904 -57.55 11.85 24.92
N ASP A 905 -58.76 11.34 24.67
CA ASP A 905 -59.90 11.48 25.55
C ASP A 905 -60.07 10.16 26.32
N ILE A 906 -59.84 10.22 27.63
CA ILE A 906 -59.84 9.05 28.51
C ILE A 906 -61.28 8.56 28.77
N GLN A 907 -62.30 9.43 28.69
CA GLN A 907 -63.69 9.02 28.93
C GLN A 907 -64.31 8.28 27.75
N LYS A 908 -63.93 8.62 26.52
CA LYS A 908 -64.44 7.98 25.30
C LYS A 908 -63.57 6.82 24.79
N ASP A 909 -62.46 6.55 25.48
CA ASP A 909 -61.40 5.61 25.08
C ASP A 909 -61.01 5.78 23.61
N SER A 910 -60.89 7.05 23.19
CA SER A 910 -60.57 7.41 21.81
C SER A 910 -59.20 8.09 21.77
N SER A 911 -58.37 7.65 20.83
CA SER A 911 -57.07 8.25 20.59
C SER A 911 -56.91 8.60 19.12
N ARG A 912 -56.37 9.79 18.89
CA ARG A 912 -56.16 10.32 17.55
C ARG A 912 -54.77 10.89 17.41
N VAL A 913 -54.15 10.55 16.28
CA VAL A 913 -52.84 11.04 15.90
C VAL A 913 -52.91 11.52 14.46
N SER A 914 -52.60 12.81 14.25
CA SER A 914 -52.58 13.42 12.94
C SER A 914 -51.20 14.07 12.71
N LEU A 915 -50.53 13.74 11.60
CA LEU A 915 -49.15 14.17 11.32
C LEU A 915 -49.01 14.95 10.00
N VAL A 916 -48.27 16.07 10.09
CA VAL A 916 -47.96 17.05 9.03
C VAL A 916 -49.23 17.63 8.43
N GLY A 917 -49.69 18.72 9.04
CA GLY A 917 -50.94 19.40 8.71
C GLY A 917 -51.48 20.21 9.90
N PHE A 918 -52.53 20.97 9.68
CA PHE A 918 -53.08 21.83 10.72
C PHE A 918 -53.89 21.02 11.76
N PRO A 919 -53.77 21.36 13.07
CA PRO A 919 -54.54 20.72 14.13
C PRO A 919 -56.04 20.93 13.90
N ARG A 920 -56.87 20.10 14.53
CA ARG A 920 -58.32 20.28 14.47
C ARG A 920 -58.70 21.58 15.17
N ILE A 921 -59.14 22.57 14.39
CA ILE A 921 -59.72 23.82 14.88
C ILE A 921 -61.24 23.67 14.78
N GLY A 922 -61.93 23.33 15.87
CA GLY A 922 -63.37 23.05 15.87
C GLY A 922 -63.72 21.68 15.27
N ASP A 923 -64.69 21.60 14.33
CA ASP A 923 -65.26 20.33 13.86
C ASP A 923 -64.59 19.68 12.61
N MET A 924 -63.68 20.35 11.89
CA MET A 924 -63.10 19.82 10.63
C MET A 924 -62.13 18.62 10.82
N PRO A 925 -62.11 17.60 9.91
CA PRO A 925 -61.10 16.54 9.98
C PRO A 925 -59.71 17.09 9.65
N ALA A 926 -58.66 16.51 10.24
CA ALA A 926 -57.30 16.99 10.05
C ALA A 926 -56.82 16.60 8.64
N LEU A 927 -56.27 17.58 7.92
CA LEU A 927 -55.62 17.37 6.63
C LEU A 927 -54.18 16.94 6.87
N THR A 928 -53.94 15.63 7.01
CA THR A 928 -52.63 15.10 7.41
C THR A 928 -52.14 13.96 6.54
N LEU A 929 -50.82 13.93 6.33
CA LEU A 929 -50.10 12.94 5.50
C LEU A 929 -50.16 11.53 6.11
N PHE A 930 -50.29 11.47 7.43
CA PHE A 930 -50.58 10.27 8.18
C PHE A 930 -51.70 10.55 9.19
N ASN A 931 -52.64 9.62 9.27
CA ASN A 931 -53.69 9.67 10.28
C ASN A 931 -53.91 8.27 10.84
N ARG A 932 -53.94 8.18 12.16
CA ARG A 932 -54.29 6.97 12.89
C ARG A 932 -55.37 7.30 13.89
N GLU A 933 -56.45 6.55 13.79
CA GLU A 933 -57.60 6.70 14.67
C GLU A 933 -57.93 5.34 15.26
N HIS A 934 -58.04 5.32 16.57
CA HIS A 934 -58.35 4.13 17.32
C HIS A 934 -59.51 4.41 18.26
N THR A 935 -60.53 3.57 18.13
CA THR A 935 -61.71 3.53 18.98
C THR A 935 -61.91 2.08 19.44
N PRO A 936 -62.73 1.83 20.47
CA PRO A 936 -62.96 0.47 20.98
C PRO A 936 -63.49 -0.51 19.92
N LEU A 937 -64.18 0.02 18.89
CA LEU A 937 -64.82 -0.77 17.83
C LEU A 937 -63.98 -0.84 16.55
N PHE A 938 -63.17 0.17 16.25
CA PHE A 938 -62.42 0.27 14.98
C PHE A 938 -60.98 0.74 15.20
N SER A 939 -60.05 0.09 14.49
CA SER A 939 -58.68 0.57 14.35
C SER A 939 -58.40 0.88 12.89
N THR A 940 -58.08 2.15 12.59
CA THR A 940 -57.75 2.59 11.23
C THR A 940 -56.38 3.23 11.17
N HIS A 941 -55.62 2.83 10.16
CA HIS A 941 -54.30 3.36 9.87
C HIS A 941 -54.26 3.80 8.41
N ARG A 942 -53.93 5.08 8.20
CA ARG A 942 -53.83 5.66 6.86
C ARG A 942 -52.48 6.33 6.68
N PHE A 943 -51.74 5.85 5.69
CA PHE A 943 -50.55 6.53 5.20
C PHE A 943 -50.75 6.79 3.71
N PHE A 944 -51.14 8.01 3.37
CA PHE A 944 -51.54 8.32 1.99
C PHE A 944 -50.30 8.59 1.12
N PRO A 945 -50.17 7.99 -0.08
CA PRO A 945 -51.03 6.99 -0.74
C PRO A 945 -50.56 5.52 -0.57
N VAL A 946 -49.65 5.26 0.36
CA VAL A 946 -48.84 4.03 0.44
C VAL A 946 -49.63 2.80 0.89
N TYR A 947 -50.44 2.91 1.96
CA TYR A 947 -51.24 1.78 2.45
C TYR A 947 -52.43 2.23 3.30
N HIS A 948 -53.45 1.37 3.31
CA HIS A 948 -54.60 1.45 4.19
C HIS A 948 -54.74 0.12 4.93
N TYR A 949 -54.80 0.20 6.25
CA TYR A 949 -55.07 -0.93 7.12
C TYR A 949 -56.27 -0.62 8.00
N SER A 950 -57.24 -1.53 8.02
CA SER A 950 -58.39 -1.46 8.90
C SER A 950 -58.64 -2.81 9.53
N TYR A 951 -58.84 -2.78 10.85
CA TYR A 951 -59.27 -3.94 11.61
C TYR A 951 -60.60 -3.61 12.27
N ASP A 952 -61.61 -4.40 11.90
CA ASP A 952 -62.93 -4.36 12.51
C ASP A 952 -63.01 -5.45 13.56
N ARG A 953 -63.03 -5.03 14.82
CA ARG A 953 -63.01 -5.94 15.97
C ARG A 953 -64.34 -6.64 16.18
N ALA A 954 -65.45 -6.07 15.69
CA ALA A 954 -66.77 -6.67 15.85
C ALA A 954 -66.98 -7.87 14.91
N GLN A 955 -66.31 -7.88 13.75
CA GLN A 955 -66.42 -8.94 12.74
C GLN A 955 -65.19 -9.86 12.69
N ASP A 956 -64.18 -9.58 13.51
CA ASP A 956 -62.83 -10.17 13.44
C ASP A 956 -62.27 -10.16 12.01
N GLY A 957 -62.55 -9.06 11.30
CA GLY A 957 -62.21 -8.88 9.90
C GLY A 957 -60.96 -8.01 9.75
N THR A 958 -59.99 -8.51 9.00
CA THR A 958 -58.81 -7.73 8.59
C THR A 958 -58.89 -7.38 7.12
N SER A 959 -58.69 -6.09 6.81
CA SER A 959 -58.50 -5.62 5.44
C SER A 959 -57.21 -4.83 5.36
N TRP A 960 -56.34 -5.26 4.45
CA TRP A 960 -55.08 -4.61 4.20
C TRP A 960 -54.85 -4.43 2.71
N ASN A 961 -54.49 -3.22 2.30
CA ASN A 961 -54.02 -2.96 0.95
C ASN A 961 -52.64 -2.30 0.99
N ALA A 962 -51.81 -2.63 0.00
CA ALA A 962 -50.50 -2.04 -0.18
C ALA A 962 -50.33 -1.61 -1.62
N LEU A 963 -50.08 -0.30 -1.82
CA LEU A 963 -49.77 0.29 -3.12
C LEU A 963 -50.75 -0.07 -4.25
N TRP A 964 -51.97 -0.49 -3.92
CA TRP A 964 -52.98 -1.02 -4.85
C TRP A 964 -52.59 -2.31 -5.60
N LEU A 965 -51.42 -2.90 -5.31
CA LEU A 965 -50.89 -4.09 -5.99
C LEU A 965 -51.18 -5.39 -5.24
N TYR A 966 -51.30 -5.29 -3.92
CA TYR A 966 -51.63 -6.42 -3.06
C TYR A 966 -52.83 -6.07 -2.19
N TRP A 967 -53.79 -6.99 -2.19
CA TRP A 967 -54.97 -6.90 -1.36
C TRP A 967 -55.17 -8.21 -0.61
N HIS A 968 -55.20 -8.08 0.72
CA HIS A 968 -55.49 -9.16 1.64
C HIS A 968 -56.78 -8.86 2.38
N GLN A 969 -57.69 -9.83 2.35
CA GLN A 969 -58.89 -9.82 3.15
C GLN A 969 -59.01 -11.17 3.85
N ALA A 970 -59.10 -11.14 5.17
CA ALA A 970 -59.30 -12.31 5.97
C ALA A 970 -60.40 -12.08 7.01
N ASP A 971 -61.32 -13.02 7.05
CA ASP A 971 -62.30 -13.21 8.10
C ASP A 971 -62.22 -14.67 8.60
N PRO A 972 -62.86 -15.04 9.72
CA PRO A 972 -62.73 -16.39 10.29
C PRO A 972 -63.18 -17.53 9.37
N ARG A 973 -63.91 -17.24 8.29
CA ARG A 973 -64.44 -18.24 7.35
C ARG A 973 -63.67 -18.25 6.03
N HIS A 974 -63.17 -17.11 5.58
CA HIS A 974 -62.54 -16.96 4.27
C HIS A 974 -61.24 -16.17 4.33
N THR A 975 -60.25 -16.63 3.58
CA THR A 975 -59.05 -15.86 3.25
C THR A 975 -58.98 -15.63 1.75
N ARG A 976 -58.80 -14.37 1.36
CA ARG A 976 -58.58 -13.97 -0.03
C ARG A 976 -57.29 -13.16 -0.15
N ASP A 977 -56.38 -13.70 -0.94
CA ASP A 977 -55.16 -13.02 -1.35
C ASP A 977 -55.24 -12.68 -2.83
N THR A 978 -55.10 -11.39 -3.16
CA THR A 978 -55.11 -10.94 -4.55
C THR A 978 -53.83 -10.17 -4.83
N PHE A 979 -53.01 -10.73 -5.72
CA PHE A 979 -51.86 -10.07 -6.32
C PHE A 979 -52.26 -9.60 -7.70
N PHE A 980 -52.71 -8.35 -7.80
CA PHE A 980 -53.28 -7.85 -9.05
C PHE A 980 -52.17 -7.62 -10.11
N PRO A 981 -52.36 -8.01 -11.38
CA PRO A 981 -53.46 -8.81 -11.97
C PRO A 981 -53.13 -10.33 -12.08
N LEU A 982 -52.06 -10.78 -11.44
CA LEU A 982 -51.38 -12.03 -11.75
C LEU A 982 -52.06 -13.27 -11.17
N VAL A 983 -52.41 -13.24 -9.88
CA VAL A 983 -52.92 -14.42 -9.17
C VAL A 983 -53.91 -13.99 -8.09
N SER A 984 -55.02 -14.73 -7.98
CA SER A 984 -55.90 -14.67 -6.81
C SER A 984 -56.03 -16.05 -6.20
N VAL A 985 -55.80 -16.13 -4.90
CA VAL A 985 -55.98 -17.34 -4.09
C VAL A 985 -57.15 -17.10 -3.17
N TRP A 986 -58.12 -18.00 -3.20
CA TRP A 986 -59.23 -17.99 -2.27
C TRP A 986 -59.32 -19.34 -1.57
N ARG A 987 -59.59 -19.28 -0.26
CA ARG A 987 -59.72 -20.47 0.58
C ARG A 987 -60.88 -20.30 1.53
N ASP A 988 -61.74 -21.31 1.56
CA ASP A 988 -62.78 -21.48 2.56
C ASP A 988 -62.31 -22.53 3.57
N HIS A 989 -62.16 -22.08 4.81
CA HIS A 989 -61.65 -22.93 5.88
C HIS A 989 -62.68 -23.94 6.37
N SER A 990 -63.97 -23.67 6.18
CA SER A 990 -65.06 -24.52 6.68
C SER A 990 -65.29 -25.76 5.82
N THR A 991 -65.15 -25.63 4.50
CA THR A 991 -65.36 -26.70 3.52
C THR A 991 -64.05 -27.36 3.05
N GLN A 992 -62.91 -26.80 3.46
CA GLN A 992 -61.58 -27.09 2.89
C GLN A 992 -61.51 -26.89 1.37
N ALA A 993 -62.44 -26.11 0.80
CA ALA A 993 -62.40 -25.74 -0.60
C ALA A 993 -61.35 -24.66 -0.82
N TRP A 994 -60.65 -24.75 -1.95
CA TRP A 994 -59.73 -23.74 -2.41
C TRP A 994 -59.95 -23.48 -3.91
N SER A 995 -59.70 -22.24 -4.32
CA SER A 995 -59.60 -21.87 -5.72
C SER A 995 -58.34 -21.02 -5.97
N LEU A 996 -57.71 -21.30 -7.10
CA LEU A 996 -56.55 -20.60 -7.62
C LEU A 996 -56.88 -20.12 -9.02
N SER A 997 -56.82 -18.81 -9.21
CA SER A 997 -57.00 -18.17 -10.51
C SER A 997 -55.68 -17.54 -10.93
N ALA A 998 -55.18 -17.90 -12.11
CA ALA A 998 -53.97 -17.33 -12.69
C ALA A 998 -54.31 -16.53 -13.96
N LEU A 999 -53.67 -15.35 -14.07
CA LEU A 999 -53.83 -14.38 -15.15
C LEU A 999 -55.28 -13.95 -15.33
N GLY A 1000 -55.78 -13.22 -14.33
CA GLY A 1000 -57.15 -12.74 -14.23
C GLY A 1000 -57.81 -13.05 -12.88
N MET A 1001 -58.95 -12.42 -12.63
CA MET A 1001 -59.79 -12.69 -11.46
C MET A 1001 -61.09 -13.34 -11.93
N GLU A 1002 -61.66 -14.25 -11.13
CA GLU A 1002 -62.94 -14.87 -11.48
C GLU A 1002 -63.99 -13.81 -11.87
N PRO A 1003 -64.80 -14.07 -12.93
CA PRO A 1003 -64.88 -15.32 -13.70
C PRO A 1003 -63.92 -15.42 -14.91
N VAL A 1004 -63.03 -14.43 -15.12
CA VAL A 1004 -62.19 -14.32 -16.32
C VAL A 1004 -60.73 -14.63 -15.97
N SER A 1005 -60.39 -15.92 -15.90
CA SER A 1005 -59.02 -16.39 -15.68
C SER A 1005 -58.59 -17.39 -16.75
N LEU A 1006 -57.33 -17.30 -17.18
CA LEU A 1006 -56.78 -18.20 -18.20
C LEU A 1006 -56.65 -19.64 -17.68
N ALA A 1007 -56.25 -19.78 -16.43
CA ALA A 1007 -56.20 -21.05 -15.71
C ALA A 1007 -56.91 -20.90 -14.37
N HIS A 1008 -57.85 -21.80 -14.10
CA HIS A 1008 -58.58 -21.91 -12.86
C HIS A 1008 -58.48 -23.33 -12.33
N PHE A 1009 -58.02 -23.46 -11.09
CA PHE A 1009 -57.94 -24.73 -10.39
C PHE A 1009 -58.73 -24.60 -9.11
N SER A 1010 -59.72 -25.45 -8.91
CA SER A 1010 -60.39 -25.56 -7.63
C SER A 1010 -60.43 -27.00 -7.16
N GLY A 1011 -60.33 -27.17 -5.84
CA GLY A 1011 -60.29 -28.49 -5.22
C GLY A 1011 -60.99 -28.48 -3.87
N SER A 1012 -61.58 -29.62 -3.55
CA SER A 1012 -62.15 -29.98 -2.25
C SER A 1012 -61.89 -31.47 -1.99
N PRO A 1013 -62.06 -31.96 -0.75
CA PRO A 1013 -61.86 -33.38 -0.43
C PRO A 1013 -62.73 -34.35 -1.26
N THR A 1014 -63.89 -33.89 -1.75
CA THR A 1014 -64.88 -34.71 -2.47
C THR A 1014 -64.93 -34.46 -3.98
N GLY A 1015 -64.18 -33.48 -4.50
CA GLY A 1015 -64.16 -33.16 -5.93
C GLY A 1015 -63.20 -32.05 -6.30
N GLY A 1016 -62.83 -31.96 -7.57
CA GLY A 1016 -61.93 -30.93 -8.10
C GLY A 1016 -62.23 -30.58 -9.55
N ARG A 1017 -61.95 -29.33 -9.93
CA ARG A 1017 -62.15 -28.82 -11.29
C ARG A 1017 -60.92 -28.07 -11.76
N ASN A 1018 -60.35 -28.51 -12.87
CA ASN A 1018 -59.23 -27.85 -13.52
C ASN A 1018 -59.69 -27.34 -14.87
N ARG A 1019 -59.71 -26.02 -15.04
CA ARG A 1019 -60.14 -25.36 -16.26
C ARG A 1019 -59.00 -24.52 -16.84
N PHE A 1020 -58.65 -24.82 -18.08
CA PHE A 1020 -57.77 -23.99 -18.90
C PHE A 1020 -58.57 -23.47 -20.07
N SER A 1021 -59.07 -22.24 -19.95
CA SER A 1021 -59.96 -21.65 -20.95
C SER A 1021 -59.15 -21.14 -22.15
N PRO A 1022 -59.58 -21.41 -23.40
CA PRO A 1022 -60.80 -22.12 -23.82
C PRO A 1022 -60.54 -23.58 -24.22
N LEU A 1023 -59.43 -24.19 -23.79
CA LEU A 1023 -58.97 -25.45 -24.38
C LEU A 1023 -59.61 -26.69 -23.73
N TRP A 1024 -59.61 -26.80 -22.40
CA TRP A 1024 -60.17 -27.97 -21.72
C TRP A 1024 -60.67 -27.68 -20.31
N ASP A 1025 -61.66 -28.46 -19.89
CA ASP A 1025 -62.25 -28.44 -18.56
C ASP A 1025 -62.36 -29.88 -18.06
N TYR A 1026 -61.62 -30.17 -17.00
CA TYR A 1026 -61.61 -31.44 -16.29
C TYR A 1026 -62.34 -31.27 -14.96
N GLU A 1027 -63.36 -32.10 -14.75
CA GLU A 1027 -64.17 -32.08 -13.53
C GLU A 1027 -64.25 -33.48 -12.95
N ARG A 1028 -63.97 -33.57 -11.65
CA ARG A 1028 -64.01 -34.81 -10.87
C ARG A 1028 -64.91 -34.60 -9.66
N GLU A 1029 -65.89 -35.46 -9.49
CA GLU A 1029 -66.80 -35.46 -8.35
C GLU A 1029 -66.92 -36.91 -7.84
N GLY A 1030 -66.28 -37.19 -6.70
CA GLY A 1030 -66.13 -38.56 -6.19
C GLY A 1030 -65.31 -39.48 -7.11
N SER A 1031 -65.91 -40.62 -7.48
CA SER A 1031 -65.36 -41.60 -8.43
C SER A 1031 -65.68 -41.27 -9.90
N SER A 1032 -66.64 -40.38 -10.15
CA SER A 1032 -66.99 -39.95 -11.50
C SER A 1032 -66.07 -38.82 -11.97
N TRP A 1033 -65.69 -38.87 -13.24
CA TRP A 1033 -64.87 -37.82 -13.85
C TRP A 1033 -65.24 -37.60 -15.31
N SER A 1034 -65.09 -36.35 -15.77
CA SER A 1034 -65.32 -35.96 -17.15
C SER A 1034 -64.20 -35.05 -17.66
N LEU A 1035 -63.84 -35.24 -18.94
CA LEU A 1035 -62.91 -34.38 -19.66
C LEU A 1035 -63.58 -33.82 -20.91
N SER A 1036 -63.73 -32.50 -20.97
CA SER A 1036 -64.35 -31.81 -22.12
C SER A 1036 -63.38 -30.88 -22.83
N PHE A 1037 -63.43 -30.85 -24.16
CA PHE A 1037 -62.73 -29.85 -24.97
C PHE A 1037 -63.63 -28.61 -25.09
N ALA A 1038 -63.07 -27.43 -24.89
CA ALA A 1038 -63.79 -26.15 -24.88
C ALA A 1038 -64.85 -25.93 -23.78
N GLY A 1039 -64.85 -26.72 -22.71
CA GLY A 1039 -65.67 -26.46 -21.51
C GLY A 1039 -67.19 -26.64 -21.71
N VAL A 1040 -67.60 -27.38 -22.74
CA VAL A 1040 -69.00 -27.71 -23.03
C VAL A 1040 -69.25 -29.16 -22.62
N ARG A 1041 -69.93 -29.36 -21.47
CA ARG A 1041 -70.20 -30.68 -20.85
C ARG A 1041 -70.77 -31.76 -21.81
N PRO A 1042 -71.69 -31.46 -22.74
CA PRO A 1042 -72.21 -32.45 -23.70
C PRO A 1042 -71.20 -33.01 -24.72
N LEU A 1043 -69.98 -32.45 -24.81
CA LEU A 1043 -68.94 -32.85 -25.77
C LEU A 1043 -67.69 -33.40 -25.04
N SER A 1044 -67.90 -34.19 -23.99
CA SER A 1044 -66.80 -34.88 -23.31
C SER A 1044 -66.19 -35.97 -24.21
N LEU A 1045 -64.88 -35.91 -24.42
CA LEU A 1045 -64.12 -36.95 -25.14
C LEU A 1045 -64.13 -38.28 -24.36
N PHE A 1046 -64.08 -38.16 -23.03
CA PHE A 1046 -64.17 -39.27 -22.09
C PHE A 1046 -65.06 -38.87 -20.92
N CYS A 1047 -66.04 -39.71 -20.61
CA CYS A 1047 -66.83 -39.62 -19.38
C CYS A 1047 -66.87 -41.00 -18.72
N HIS A 1048 -66.47 -41.07 -17.46
CA HIS A 1048 -66.59 -42.25 -16.62
C HIS A 1048 -67.56 -41.93 -15.48
N GLU A 1049 -68.70 -42.61 -15.47
CA GLU A 1049 -69.72 -42.43 -14.45
C GLU A 1049 -69.93 -43.75 -13.70
N GLN A 1050 -69.58 -43.75 -12.41
CA GLN A 1050 -69.70 -44.90 -11.54
C GLN A 1050 -70.86 -44.68 -10.57
N THR A 1051 -71.91 -45.47 -10.71
CA THR A 1051 -73.08 -45.46 -9.82
C THR A 1051 -73.07 -46.70 -8.91
N THR A 1052 -73.88 -46.71 -7.85
CA THR A 1052 -74.00 -47.90 -6.97
C THR A 1052 -74.54 -49.13 -7.68
N THR A 1053 -75.07 -48.97 -8.89
CA THR A 1053 -75.74 -50.02 -9.67
C THR A 1053 -74.97 -50.44 -10.94
N GLY A 1054 -73.84 -49.81 -11.26
CA GLY A 1054 -73.02 -50.13 -12.44
C GLY A 1054 -72.07 -49.01 -12.87
N THR A 1055 -71.20 -49.31 -13.84
CA THR A 1055 -70.23 -48.37 -14.45
C THR A 1055 -70.58 -48.07 -15.91
N THR A 1056 -70.47 -46.80 -16.28
CA THR A 1056 -70.75 -46.30 -17.63
C THR A 1056 -69.52 -45.56 -18.15
N ASP A 1057 -68.96 -46.04 -19.26
CA ASP A 1057 -67.83 -45.43 -19.96
C ASP A 1057 -68.27 -44.92 -21.34
N HIS A 1058 -68.02 -43.64 -21.62
CA HIS A 1058 -68.36 -43.01 -22.89
C HIS A 1058 -67.10 -42.52 -23.63
N LEU A 1059 -66.95 -42.93 -24.89
CA LEU A 1059 -65.98 -42.41 -25.87
C LEU A 1059 -66.74 -41.97 -27.14
N ILE A 1060 -67.18 -40.71 -27.17
CA ILE A 1060 -67.96 -40.17 -28.30
C ILE A 1060 -67.05 -39.97 -29.54
N PRO A 1061 -67.49 -40.31 -30.78
CA PRO A 1061 -68.78 -40.87 -31.17
C PRO A 1061 -68.75 -42.39 -31.42
N LEU A 1062 -67.70 -43.10 -30.99
CA LEU A 1062 -67.37 -44.42 -31.54
C LEU A 1062 -67.63 -45.60 -30.60
N TRP A 1063 -67.78 -45.38 -29.29
CA TRP A 1063 -67.93 -46.47 -28.34
C TRP A 1063 -68.58 -46.02 -27.02
N TRP A 1064 -69.50 -46.83 -26.49
CA TRP A 1064 -69.87 -46.76 -25.08
C TRP A 1064 -70.09 -48.15 -24.49
N HIS A 1065 -69.65 -48.29 -23.24
CA HIS A 1065 -69.74 -49.52 -22.46
C HIS A 1065 -70.54 -49.28 -21.20
N VAL A 1066 -71.50 -50.17 -20.96
CA VAL A 1066 -72.29 -50.20 -19.74
C VAL A 1066 -72.11 -51.56 -19.11
N ASP A 1067 -71.57 -51.58 -17.89
CA ASP A 1067 -71.38 -52.79 -17.10
C ASP A 1067 -72.28 -52.74 -15.86
N SER A 1068 -73.13 -53.74 -15.70
CA SER A 1068 -74.04 -53.90 -14.57
C SER A 1068 -74.00 -55.34 -14.06
N PRO A 1069 -74.41 -55.62 -12.80
CA PRO A 1069 -74.34 -56.97 -12.22
C PRO A 1069 -75.08 -58.05 -13.02
N THR A 1070 -75.99 -57.65 -13.91
CA THR A 1070 -76.85 -58.55 -14.68
C THR A 1070 -76.63 -58.50 -16.19
N GLU A 1071 -75.91 -57.50 -16.73
CA GLU A 1071 -75.68 -57.34 -18.17
C GLU A 1071 -74.47 -56.43 -18.42
N SER A 1072 -73.57 -56.86 -19.32
CA SER A 1072 -72.49 -56.05 -19.89
C SER A 1072 -72.78 -55.81 -21.38
N ARG A 1073 -72.95 -54.55 -21.79
CA ARG A 1073 -73.17 -54.17 -23.19
C ARG A 1073 -72.03 -53.28 -23.70
N ASN A 1074 -71.54 -53.63 -24.89
CA ASN A 1074 -70.69 -52.78 -25.72
C ASN A 1074 -71.50 -52.35 -26.94
N VAL A 1075 -71.56 -51.05 -27.24
CA VAL A 1075 -72.15 -50.49 -28.46
C VAL A 1075 -71.17 -49.54 -29.13
#